data_AF-A0A1V8T270-F1
#
_entry.id   AF-A0A1V8T270-F1
#
_cell.length_a   1.000
_cell.length_b   1.000
_cell.length_c   1.000
_cell.angle_alpha   90.00
_cell.angle_beta   90.00
_cell.angle_gamma   90.00
#
_symmetry.space_group_name_H-M   'P 1'
#
loop_
_entity.id
_entity.type
_entity.pdbx_description
1 polymer ?
#
loop_
_entity_poly.entity_id
_entity_poly.type
_entity_poly.pdbx_seq_one_letter_code
_entity_poly.pdbx_strand_id
1 'polypeptide(L)'
;MMGFPLALTLTLAGVAVAHPPGRPWQGGQGWHHGPAQQSAGSGLTIVTHDDLYGNTSSRTDSIIVSGAAVSEAQAQQACSALGEQLWSPGDVSLLEYLAYEGQQGPYWIAEGQGRGCKVIDSTGKQSSVSWNAQYPALCTNSAPLSNATNNSNGTEWQTTIDSAGQEITGFRDKHSFRFLGIKYANQPERFTYSTPLDAAGSYSALDFGSQCVQAGGVGSEDCLFLNVWTPYLPGNVSSNGNGWARGWPGEKSSSTALKPVLFWIHGGAFTGGTGSDPTFDGGAFASRGDIVVVTINYRLGTLGFLALEDGATNGNFGLADQITALEWVHSHIAAFGGDASRITIAGQSAGAASVRALLASPKAIGKYAAAVPQSNLAGEAYATTYGEWYNITEEVIVAADPVLNATGCLNATSQVNCLRALDPHAIANLTAVARFLVVDGTYLTTSELEVTGKGPTANVPVMMGIMRDDGAAFISYPMVNDTLTEFTTSQGLSVIPSVDIASLTTIFPEPTSANATLNVFNTSALISTDAQFRCLDLASAYSAALHSVFPEIYFYEFNRSYQLSFYSPNAPVCVPAPSAEHPLGDPKNEYFKCHSGELYYVFGSLAFNGLAPRDDLDIPFEQFTLDTWASFVRTHNPNPDLAFLKAKGFTNTLNAIAASGSQWTPYTTQNQQTRVLEWPAFEASEWVFAGGNEAQCDALGLPLNYYETRQ
;
A
#
# COMPACT_ATOMS: atom_id res chain seq x y z
N MET A 1 -22.31 6.94 -26.49
CA MET A 1 -23.28 5.91 -26.07
C MET A 1 -22.67 4.54 -26.33
N MET A 2 -21.94 4.00 -25.36
CA MET A 2 -21.42 2.64 -25.39
C MET A 2 -21.54 2.09 -23.97
N GLY A 3 -22.29 0.99 -23.83
CA GLY A 3 -22.44 0.27 -22.57
C GLY A 3 -21.22 -0.62 -22.35
N PHE A 4 -20.63 -0.51 -21.16
CA PHE A 4 -19.61 -1.42 -20.67
C PHE A 4 -20.20 -2.83 -20.49
N PRO A 5 -19.45 -3.91 -20.77
CA PRO A 5 -19.94 -5.26 -20.50
C PRO A 5 -19.92 -5.51 -18.99
N LEU A 6 -21.06 -6.00 -18.48
CA LEU A 6 -21.24 -6.47 -17.11
C LEU A 6 -20.17 -7.52 -16.75
N ALA A 7 -19.49 -7.32 -15.62
CA ALA A 7 -18.75 -8.36 -14.94
C ALA A 7 -19.75 -9.40 -14.39
N LEU A 8 -19.58 -10.66 -14.78
CA LEU A 8 -20.39 -11.79 -14.35
C LEU A 8 -19.93 -12.26 -12.96
N THR A 9 -20.67 -11.88 -11.91
CA THR A 9 -20.43 -12.33 -10.53
C THR A 9 -20.87 -13.78 -10.32
N LEU A 10 -19.94 -14.66 -9.95
CA LEU A 10 -20.26 -15.99 -9.41
C LEU A 10 -20.61 -15.84 -7.92
N THR A 11 -21.88 -16.08 -7.57
CA THR A 11 -22.38 -16.17 -6.19
C THR A 11 -22.02 -17.52 -5.57
N LEU A 12 -21.20 -17.53 -4.51
CA LEU A 12 -21.11 -18.64 -3.56
C LEU A 12 -22.00 -18.32 -2.35
N ALA A 13 -23.17 -18.95 -2.29
CA ALA A 13 -24.11 -18.84 -1.16
C ALA A 13 -23.65 -19.73 0.01
N GLY A 14 -23.13 -19.12 1.08
CA GLY A 14 -22.97 -19.74 2.38
C GLY A 14 -24.16 -19.41 3.28
N VAL A 15 -24.94 -20.43 3.66
CA VAL A 15 -26.13 -20.30 4.52
C VAL A 15 -25.70 -20.02 5.96
N ALA A 16 -26.03 -18.84 6.49
CA ALA A 16 -25.93 -18.52 7.91
C ALA A 16 -27.19 -19.00 8.64
N VAL A 17 -27.03 -19.90 9.62
CA VAL A 17 -28.10 -20.33 10.53
C VAL A 17 -28.00 -19.53 11.82
N ALA A 18 -29.04 -18.77 12.13
CA ALA A 18 -29.20 -18.01 13.37
C ALA A 18 -29.60 -18.92 14.55
N HIS A 19 -29.02 -18.69 15.73
CA HIS A 19 -29.51 -19.23 17.00
C HIS A 19 -29.77 -18.12 18.04
N PRO A 20 -30.85 -18.21 18.85
CA PRO A 20 -31.28 -17.14 19.76
C PRO A 20 -30.65 -17.26 21.16
N PRO A 21 -30.78 -16.22 22.02
CA PRO A 21 -29.97 -16.05 23.21
C PRO A 21 -30.56 -16.75 24.45
N GLY A 22 -29.68 -17.27 25.31
CA GLY A 22 -30.04 -17.76 26.64
C GLY A 22 -28.89 -17.56 27.64
N ARG A 23 -29.19 -16.93 28.78
CA ARG A 23 -28.41 -16.89 30.03
C ARG A 23 -29.40 -16.83 31.20
N PRO A 24 -29.01 -17.07 32.48
CA PRO A 24 -27.75 -17.59 33.02
C PRO A 24 -27.96 -18.70 34.11
N TRP A 25 -26.89 -19.30 34.66
CA TRP A 25 -26.63 -19.40 36.11
C TRP A 25 -25.25 -20.07 36.42
N GLN A 26 -24.75 -19.76 37.62
CA GLN A 26 -23.35 -19.73 38.10
C GLN A 26 -22.72 -21.07 38.51
N GLY A 27 -21.37 -21.12 38.47
CA GLY A 27 -20.57 -21.96 39.37
C GLY A 27 -19.12 -22.22 38.92
N GLY A 28 -18.14 -21.75 39.72
CA GLY A 28 -16.83 -22.43 39.86
C GLY A 28 -15.61 -21.82 39.15
N GLN A 29 -14.66 -21.36 39.97
CA GLN A 29 -13.30 -20.87 39.72
C GLN A 29 -12.58 -21.40 38.45
N GLY A 30 -12.03 -20.46 37.66
CA GLY A 30 -11.05 -20.69 36.60
C GLY A 30 -10.30 -19.40 36.30
N TRP A 31 -8.98 -19.50 36.10
CA TRP A 31 -8.05 -18.40 35.90
C TRP A 31 -8.52 -17.46 34.77
N HIS A 32 -8.72 -16.18 35.09
CA HIS A 32 -9.01 -15.15 34.08
C HIS A 32 -7.71 -14.80 33.35
N HIS A 33 -7.49 -15.42 32.19
CA HIS A 33 -6.62 -14.87 31.15
C HIS A 33 -7.37 -13.70 30.50
N GLY A 34 -7.23 -12.50 31.08
CA GLY A 34 -7.52 -11.28 30.36
C GLY A 34 -6.50 -11.09 29.23
N PRO A 35 -6.79 -10.27 28.21
CA PRO A 35 -5.78 -9.90 27.20
C PRO A 35 -4.53 -9.39 27.91
N ALA A 36 -3.35 -9.66 27.31
CA ALA A 36 -2.12 -9.08 27.78
C ALA A 36 -2.21 -7.56 27.59
N GLN A 37 -2.67 -6.84 28.62
CA GLN A 37 -2.40 -5.41 28.71
C GLN A 37 -0.87 -5.25 28.61
N GLN A 38 -0.38 -4.14 28.05
CA GLN A 38 0.95 -3.62 28.32
C GLN A 38 1.14 -3.39 29.84
N SER A 39 1.09 -4.45 30.63
CA SER A 39 1.13 -4.46 32.09
C SER A 39 2.57 -4.53 32.61
N ALA A 40 3.56 -4.52 31.71
CA ALA A 40 4.98 -4.48 32.05
C ALA A 40 5.68 -3.15 31.71
N GLY A 41 4.98 -2.14 31.15
CA GLY A 41 5.55 -0.82 30.85
C GLY A 41 6.77 -0.84 29.91
N SER A 42 7.03 -1.97 29.24
CA SER A 42 8.21 -2.24 28.42
C SER A 42 7.85 -2.35 26.95
N GLY A 43 8.75 -1.90 26.07
CA GLY A 43 8.58 -2.10 24.64
C GLY A 43 8.66 -3.57 24.26
N LEU A 44 7.88 -3.97 23.26
CA LEU A 44 7.85 -5.31 22.68
C LEU A 44 8.29 -5.24 21.23
N THR A 45 9.29 -6.04 20.85
CA THR A 45 9.71 -6.17 19.44
C THR A 45 9.61 -7.62 19.02
N ILE A 46 8.90 -7.90 17.93
CA ILE A 46 8.95 -9.20 17.27
C ILE A 46 10.19 -9.21 16.38
N VAL A 47 11.07 -10.19 16.59
CA VAL A 47 12.21 -10.44 15.70
C VAL A 47 11.98 -11.77 15.03
N THR A 48 12.01 -11.76 13.70
CA THR A 48 11.82 -12.91 12.84
C THR A 48 12.65 -12.74 11.57
N HIS A 49 12.93 -13.87 10.92
CA HIS A 49 13.59 -13.88 9.61
C HIS A 49 12.65 -13.40 8.51
N ASP A 50 11.40 -13.87 8.49
CA ASP A 50 10.41 -13.56 7.44
C ASP A 50 11.00 -13.59 6.01
N ASP A 51 11.23 -14.81 5.54
CA ASP A 51 11.77 -15.09 4.21
C ASP A 51 10.67 -15.22 3.14
N LEU A 52 9.43 -14.79 3.42
CA LEU A 52 8.30 -14.76 2.48
C LEU A 52 7.87 -16.13 1.90
N TYR A 53 8.43 -17.25 2.37
CA TYR A 53 8.01 -18.60 1.97
C TYR A 53 6.76 -19.09 2.74
N GLY A 54 6.22 -18.26 3.65
CA GLY A 54 5.06 -18.60 4.48
C GLY A 54 5.24 -19.93 5.21
N ASN A 55 4.22 -20.79 5.17
CA ASN A 55 4.25 -22.10 5.84
C ASN A 55 5.28 -23.09 5.25
N THR A 56 5.87 -22.79 4.10
CA THR A 56 6.92 -23.63 3.49
C THR A 56 8.33 -23.19 3.89
N SER A 57 8.45 -22.10 4.67
CA SER A 57 9.72 -21.62 5.20
C SER A 57 10.41 -22.66 6.08
N SER A 58 11.73 -22.76 5.93
CA SER A 58 12.58 -23.49 6.86
C SER A 58 13.10 -22.61 8.00
N ARG A 59 13.01 -21.28 7.89
CA ARG A 59 13.49 -20.29 8.84
C ARG A 59 12.34 -19.77 9.71
N THR A 60 11.75 -20.69 10.45
CA THR A 60 10.51 -20.43 11.21
C THR A 60 10.76 -19.86 12.61
N ASP A 61 11.96 -19.44 12.96
CA ASP A 61 12.19 -18.86 14.28
C ASP A 61 11.58 -17.44 14.40
N SER A 62 10.98 -17.18 15.56
CA SER A 62 10.42 -15.89 15.94
C SER A 62 10.49 -15.74 17.45
N ILE A 63 10.94 -14.58 17.92
CA ILE A 63 11.08 -14.25 19.34
C ILE A 63 10.46 -12.88 19.62
N ILE A 64 10.02 -12.69 20.86
CA ILE A 64 9.59 -11.38 21.35
C ILE A 64 10.65 -10.84 22.31
N VAL A 65 11.20 -9.69 22.00
CA VAL A 65 12.11 -8.96 22.88
C VAL A 65 11.26 -8.11 23.82
N SER A 66 11.33 -8.39 25.12
CA SER A 66 10.75 -7.52 26.15
C SER A 66 11.83 -6.57 26.66
N GLY A 67 11.67 -5.28 26.35
CA GLY A 67 12.72 -4.27 26.52
C GLY A 67 13.01 -3.80 27.94
N ALA A 68 12.24 -4.22 28.95
CA ALA A 68 12.49 -3.78 30.33
C ALA A 68 13.60 -4.62 30.98
N ALA A 69 14.60 -3.93 31.53
CA ALA A 69 15.61 -4.56 32.37
C ALA A 69 15.00 -4.94 33.72
N VAL A 70 14.76 -6.23 33.93
CA VAL A 70 14.10 -6.77 35.12
C VAL A 70 14.83 -8.00 35.65
N SER A 71 14.48 -8.47 36.86
CA SER A 71 15.02 -9.74 37.36
C SER A 71 14.53 -10.93 36.52
N GLU A 72 15.20 -12.07 36.63
CA GLU A 72 14.81 -13.28 35.88
C GLU A 72 13.35 -13.70 36.18
N ALA A 73 12.95 -13.66 37.45
CA ALA A 73 11.58 -14.01 37.83
C ALA A 73 10.53 -13.05 37.22
N GLN A 74 10.86 -11.76 37.13
CA GLN A 74 10.02 -10.76 36.48
C GLN A 74 10.01 -10.93 34.95
N ALA A 75 11.13 -11.34 34.35
CA ALA A 75 11.23 -11.65 32.93
C ALA A 75 10.35 -12.86 32.57
N GLN A 76 10.38 -13.93 33.37
CA GLN A 76 9.49 -15.08 33.21
C GLN A 76 8.01 -14.67 33.32
N GLN A 77 7.68 -13.81 34.29
CA GLN A 77 6.32 -13.27 34.43
C GLN A 77 5.92 -12.44 33.21
N ALA A 78 6.81 -11.61 32.67
CA ALA A 78 6.55 -10.82 31.47
C ALA A 78 6.30 -11.69 30.24
N CYS A 79 7.11 -12.74 30.02
CA CYS A 79 6.85 -13.69 28.93
C CYS A 79 5.52 -14.43 29.14
N SER A 80 5.24 -14.89 30.37
CA SER A 80 3.98 -15.58 30.66
C SER A 80 2.74 -14.69 30.50
N ALA A 81 2.86 -13.38 30.74
CA ALA A 81 1.80 -12.42 30.47
C ALA A 81 1.47 -12.31 28.98
N LEU A 82 2.43 -12.60 28.09
CA LEU A 82 2.22 -12.69 26.64
C LEU A 82 1.70 -14.07 26.21
N GLY A 83 1.49 -15.02 27.12
CA GLY A 83 1.22 -16.42 26.77
C GLY A 83 2.47 -17.19 26.33
N GLU A 84 3.66 -16.68 26.65
CA GLU A 84 4.96 -17.20 26.18
C GLU A 84 5.86 -17.63 27.34
N GLN A 85 7.03 -18.17 27.01
CA GLN A 85 8.06 -18.53 27.99
C GLN A 85 9.38 -17.85 27.61
N LEU A 86 10.35 -17.83 28.53
CA LEU A 86 11.71 -17.44 28.16
C LEU A 86 12.19 -18.32 27.00
N TRP A 87 12.81 -17.70 26.01
CA TRP A 87 13.30 -18.37 24.82
C TRP A 87 14.49 -19.25 25.18
N SER A 88 14.46 -20.50 24.72
CA SER A 88 15.63 -21.38 24.74
C SER A 88 16.41 -21.16 23.45
N PRO A 89 17.74 -20.88 23.50
CA PRO A 89 18.50 -20.56 22.31
C PRO A 89 18.42 -21.64 21.23
N GLY A 90 17.78 -21.27 20.11
CA GLY A 90 17.69 -22.03 18.86
C GLY A 90 18.61 -21.42 17.80
N ASP A 91 18.03 -20.91 16.71
CA ASP A 91 18.78 -20.15 15.70
C ASP A 91 19.21 -18.78 16.24
N VAL A 92 20.47 -18.68 16.65
CA VAL A 92 21.06 -17.45 17.18
C VAL A 92 21.32 -16.39 16.11
N SER A 93 21.24 -16.71 14.81
CA SER A 93 21.44 -15.71 13.74
C SER A 93 20.39 -14.60 13.77
N LEU A 94 19.21 -14.89 14.33
CA LEU A 94 18.13 -13.93 14.49
C LEU A 94 18.49 -12.80 15.48
N LEU A 95 19.50 -13.01 16.34
CA LEU A 95 20.02 -12.00 17.26
C LEU A 95 20.96 -10.99 16.59
N GLU A 96 21.46 -11.27 15.38
CA GLU A 96 22.32 -10.34 14.63
C GLU A 96 21.60 -9.03 14.34
N TYR A 97 20.28 -9.08 14.11
CA TYR A 97 19.44 -7.89 13.97
C TYR A 97 19.45 -7.02 15.24
N LEU A 98 19.48 -7.61 16.43
CA LEU A 98 19.59 -6.85 17.68
C LEU A 98 20.92 -6.11 17.77
N ALA A 99 22.02 -6.74 17.32
CA ALA A 99 23.32 -6.08 17.25
C ALA A 99 23.30 -4.89 16.27
N TYR A 100 22.65 -5.04 15.12
CA TYR A 100 22.46 -3.97 14.13
C TYR A 100 21.68 -2.78 14.72
N GLU A 101 20.62 -3.05 15.49
CA GLU A 101 19.86 -2.02 16.21
C GLU A 101 20.61 -1.44 17.45
N GLY A 102 21.87 -1.82 17.66
CA GLY A 102 22.69 -1.37 18.78
C GLY A 102 22.36 -2.02 20.12
N GLN A 103 21.52 -3.06 20.14
CA GLN A 103 21.06 -3.76 21.32
C GLN A 103 21.89 -5.04 21.55
N GLN A 104 23.10 -4.87 22.06
CA GLN A 104 24.06 -5.97 22.27
C GLN A 104 23.64 -6.97 23.37
N GLY A 105 22.66 -6.62 24.20
CA GLY A 105 22.27 -7.38 25.37
C GLY A 105 23.17 -7.11 26.59
N PRO A 106 23.25 -8.05 27.55
CA PRO A 106 22.74 -9.42 27.48
C PRO A 106 21.23 -9.50 27.80
N TYR A 107 20.59 -10.59 27.38
CA TYR A 107 19.15 -10.86 27.55
C TYR A 107 18.89 -12.14 28.34
N TRP A 108 17.85 -12.16 29.15
CA TRP A 108 17.36 -13.37 29.79
C TRP A 108 16.89 -14.41 28.77
N ILE A 109 17.28 -15.65 29.01
CA ILE A 109 16.90 -16.85 28.24
C ILE A 109 16.54 -17.98 29.20
N ALA A 110 15.83 -18.99 28.70
CA ALA A 110 15.48 -20.16 29.50
C ALA A 110 16.75 -20.94 29.94
N GLU A 111 16.69 -21.53 31.13
CA GLU A 111 17.76 -22.41 31.61
C GLU A 111 17.85 -23.67 30.73
N GLY A 112 19.04 -23.95 30.19
CA GLY A 112 19.38 -25.30 29.74
C GLY A 112 19.50 -26.25 30.93
N GLN A 113 19.75 -27.55 30.69
CA GLN A 113 19.85 -28.64 31.70
C GLN A 113 20.88 -28.45 32.86
N GLY A 114 21.46 -27.27 33.08
CA GLY A 114 22.40 -26.93 34.14
C GLY A 114 21.83 -25.95 35.19
N ARG A 115 22.54 -25.77 36.31
CA ARG A 115 22.11 -24.89 37.42
C ARG A 115 22.50 -23.41 37.17
N GLY A 116 21.54 -22.49 37.28
CA GLY A 116 21.74 -21.04 37.43
C GLY A 116 21.31 -20.20 36.22
N CYS A 117 20.85 -18.95 36.47
CA CYS A 117 20.30 -18.08 35.43
C CYS A 117 21.24 -17.87 34.26
N LYS A 118 20.67 -17.92 33.06
CA LYS A 118 21.39 -17.75 31.81
C LYS A 118 20.97 -16.47 31.13
N VAL A 119 21.96 -15.79 30.58
CA VAL A 119 21.75 -14.70 29.63
C VAL A 119 22.51 -14.98 28.35
N ILE A 120 22.06 -14.39 27.25
CA ILE A 120 22.71 -14.42 25.94
C ILE A 120 22.97 -13.00 25.44
N ASP A 121 24.10 -12.75 24.81
CA ASP A 121 24.32 -11.52 24.06
C ASP A 121 23.93 -11.69 22.58
N SER A 122 23.92 -10.61 21.81
CA SER A 122 23.56 -10.65 20.39
C SER A 122 24.53 -11.45 19.50
N THR A 123 25.67 -11.90 20.03
CA THR A 123 26.60 -12.81 19.34
C THR A 123 26.29 -14.29 19.59
N GLY A 124 25.27 -14.57 20.40
CA GLY A 124 24.89 -15.91 20.82
C GLY A 124 25.70 -16.43 22.01
N LYS A 125 26.58 -15.61 22.61
CA LYS A 125 27.40 -16.06 23.74
C LYS A 125 26.57 -16.08 25.01
N GLN A 126 26.49 -17.27 25.61
CA GLN A 126 25.77 -17.46 26.87
C GLN A 126 26.68 -17.28 28.09
N SER A 127 26.16 -16.65 29.12
CA SER A 127 26.85 -16.45 30.40
C SER A 127 25.93 -16.76 31.58
N SER A 128 26.51 -17.18 32.71
CA SER A 128 25.78 -17.32 33.98
C SER A 128 25.91 -16.05 34.81
N VAL A 129 24.79 -15.57 35.33
CA VAL A 129 24.71 -14.32 36.10
C VAL A 129 23.93 -14.53 37.40
N SER A 130 23.90 -13.51 38.25
CA SER A 130 23.09 -13.51 39.47
C SER A 130 21.59 -13.41 39.15
N TRP A 131 20.75 -14.11 39.92
CA TRP A 131 19.27 -14.04 39.85
C TRP A 131 18.70 -12.63 39.98
N ASN A 132 19.45 -11.74 40.64
CA ASN A 132 19.04 -10.36 40.89
C ASN A 132 19.61 -9.36 39.86
N ALA A 133 20.32 -9.83 38.83
CA ALA A 133 20.72 -8.97 37.74
C ALA A 133 19.47 -8.43 37.02
N GLN A 134 19.62 -7.34 36.27
CA GLN A 134 18.51 -6.72 35.56
C GLN A 134 18.84 -6.67 34.07
N TYR A 135 18.10 -7.43 33.29
CA TYR A 135 18.29 -7.54 31.85
C TYR A 135 16.95 -7.60 31.12
N PRO A 136 16.88 -7.12 29.86
CA PRO A 136 15.75 -7.42 28.99
C PRO A 136 15.60 -8.92 28.76
N ALA A 137 14.46 -9.37 28.25
CA ALA A 137 14.16 -10.79 28.08
C ALA A 137 13.89 -11.14 26.63
N LEU A 138 14.32 -12.33 26.21
CA LEU A 138 13.85 -12.96 24.98
C LEU A 138 12.77 -13.95 25.36
N CYS A 139 11.56 -13.73 24.86
CA CYS A 139 10.44 -14.65 24.98
C CYS A 139 10.27 -15.43 23.68
N THR A 140 9.70 -16.63 23.76
CA THR A 140 9.19 -17.33 22.57
C THR A 140 8.13 -16.49 21.86
N ASN A 141 7.95 -16.71 20.56
CA ASN A 141 6.73 -16.32 19.85
C ASN A 141 6.09 -17.57 19.24
N SER A 142 5.06 -18.09 19.91
CA SER A 142 4.33 -19.28 19.51
C SER A 142 3.04 -18.96 18.75
N ALA A 143 2.74 -17.68 18.51
CA ALA A 143 1.61 -17.26 17.70
C ALA A 143 1.72 -17.87 16.28
N PRO A 144 0.62 -18.43 15.75
CA PRO A 144 0.63 -19.04 14.41
C PRO A 144 0.72 -17.96 13.34
N LEU A 145 1.16 -18.36 12.14
CA LEU A 145 1.24 -17.46 10.99
C LEU A 145 -0.17 -17.13 10.45
N SER A 146 -0.43 -15.85 10.18
CA SER A 146 -1.67 -15.42 9.53
C SER A 146 -1.63 -15.70 8.02
N ASN A 147 -2.80 -15.87 7.41
CA ASN A 147 -2.97 -15.93 5.96
C ASN A 147 -4.28 -15.24 5.54
N ALA A 148 -4.51 -15.12 4.23
CA ALA A 148 -5.67 -14.42 3.67
C ALA A 148 -7.04 -14.92 4.16
N THR A 149 -7.13 -16.14 4.69
CA THR A 149 -8.38 -16.76 5.15
C THR A 149 -8.43 -17.06 6.65
N ASN A 150 -7.31 -16.90 7.36
CA ASN A 150 -7.21 -17.30 8.76
C ASN A 150 -6.27 -16.37 9.54
N ASN A 151 -6.86 -15.64 10.49
CA ASN A 151 -6.16 -14.86 11.49
C ASN A 151 -6.45 -15.48 12.87
N SER A 152 -5.41 -15.86 13.60
CA SER A 152 -5.57 -16.40 14.96
C SER A 152 -5.59 -15.27 15.98
N ASN A 153 -6.76 -14.65 16.17
CA ASN A 153 -6.98 -13.54 17.11
C ASN A 153 -7.42 -13.99 18.52
N GLY A 154 -7.09 -15.23 18.90
CA GLY A 154 -7.36 -15.80 20.23
C GLY A 154 -6.76 -14.95 21.37
N THR A 155 -7.39 -14.98 22.54
CA THR A 155 -7.05 -14.12 23.69
C THR A 155 -5.58 -14.20 24.13
N GLU A 156 -4.94 -15.35 23.93
CA GLU A 156 -3.52 -15.61 24.21
C GLU A 156 -2.56 -14.81 23.29
N TRP A 157 -3.03 -14.39 22.12
CA TRP A 157 -2.26 -13.62 21.14
C TRP A 157 -2.59 -12.12 21.18
N GLN A 158 -3.61 -11.73 21.95
CA GLN A 158 -4.08 -10.36 22.02
C GLN A 158 -3.11 -9.46 22.79
N THR A 159 -2.99 -8.21 22.34
CA THR A 159 -2.24 -7.16 23.04
C THR A 159 -3.03 -5.86 23.02
N THR A 160 -3.01 -5.14 24.13
CA THR A 160 -3.69 -3.84 24.27
C THR A 160 -2.66 -2.73 24.46
N ILE A 161 -2.78 -1.68 23.66
CA ILE A 161 -2.00 -0.44 23.78
C ILE A 161 -2.90 0.71 24.24
N ASP A 162 -2.31 1.73 24.85
CA ASP A 162 -2.97 3.02 25.07
C ASP A 162 -2.45 4.05 24.06
N SER A 163 -3.36 4.71 23.37
CA SER A 163 -3.07 5.81 22.46
C SER A 163 -3.94 7.01 22.80
N ALA A 164 -3.39 7.96 23.57
CA ALA A 164 -4.10 9.17 24.01
C ALA A 164 -5.45 8.87 24.71
N GLY A 165 -5.50 7.84 25.57
CA GLY A 165 -6.72 7.41 26.25
C GLY A 165 -7.63 6.49 25.43
N GLN A 166 -7.20 6.07 24.24
CA GLN A 166 -7.80 4.98 23.49
C GLN A 166 -7.09 3.67 23.83
N GLU A 167 -7.77 2.75 24.52
CA GLU A 167 -7.29 1.39 24.76
C GLU A 167 -7.61 0.52 23.53
N ILE A 168 -6.63 0.26 22.68
CA ILE A 168 -6.84 -0.45 21.42
C ILE A 168 -6.30 -1.88 21.56
N THR A 169 -7.17 -2.87 21.44
CA THR A 169 -6.81 -4.30 21.54
C THR A 169 -6.66 -4.91 20.16
N GLY A 170 -5.43 -5.22 19.77
CA GLY A 170 -5.09 -6.02 18.58
C GLY A 170 -4.63 -7.42 18.97
N PHE A 171 -3.96 -8.10 18.04
CA PHE A 171 -3.33 -9.40 18.27
C PHE A 171 -1.97 -9.46 17.58
N ARG A 172 -1.22 -10.53 17.81
CA ARG A 172 0.03 -10.78 17.09
C ARG A 172 -0.02 -12.09 16.33
N ASP A 173 0.78 -12.18 15.29
CA ASP A 173 1.16 -13.44 14.68
C ASP A 173 2.67 -13.65 14.81
N LYS A 174 3.19 -14.59 14.02
CA LYS A 174 4.60 -14.91 13.96
C LYS A 174 5.50 -13.76 13.51
N HIS A 175 4.96 -12.81 12.76
CA HIS A 175 5.71 -11.76 12.07
C HIS A 175 5.46 -10.37 12.65
N SER A 176 4.23 -10.06 13.07
CA SER A 176 3.81 -8.69 13.37
C SER A 176 2.72 -8.63 14.45
N PHE A 177 2.63 -7.48 15.11
CA PHE A 177 1.42 -7.05 15.80
C PHE A 177 0.45 -6.46 14.77
N ARG A 178 -0.83 -6.79 14.91
CA ARG A 178 -1.92 -6.51 13.97
C ARG A 178 -3.08 -5.84 14.70
N PHE A 179 -3.48 -4.67 14.22
CA PHE A 179 -4.64 -3.92 14.70
C PHE A 179 -5.53 -3.61 13.51
N LEU A 180 -6.58 -4.40 13.34
CA LEU A 180 -7.44 -4.39 12.16
C LEU A 180 -8.75 -3.67 12.49
N GLY A 181 -9.24 -2.81 11.61
CA GLY A 181 -10.54 -2.16 11.78
C GLY A 181 -10.58 -1.05 12.83
N ILE A 182 -9.50 -0.27 12.98
CA ILE A 182 -9.50 0.91 13.84
C ILE A 182 -10.31 2.02 13.16
N LYS A 183 -11.32 2.55 13.86
CA LYS A 183 -12.14 3.65 13.35
C LYS A 183 -11.37 4.97 13.47
N TYR A 184 -11.00 5.58 12.35
CA TYR A 184 -10.25 6.86 12.37
C TYR A 184 -11.15 8.09 12.31
N ALA A 185 -12.43 7.92 11.94
CA ALA A 185 -13.42 8.98 11.91
C ALA A 185 -14.82 8.42 12.23
N ASN A 186 -15.67 9.24 12.83
CA ASN A 186 -17.10 8.91 12.92
C ASN A 186 -17.72 8.84 11.53
N GLN A 187 -18.81 8.07 11.38
CA GLN A 187 -19.59 8.08 10.14
C GLN A 187 -20.06 9.52 9.87
N PRO A 188 -19.60 10.17 8.80
CA PRO A 188 -20.05 11.50 8.46
C PRO A 188 -21.50 11.44 7.95
N GLU A 189 -22.22 12.55 8.04
CA GLU A 189 -23.44 12.69 7.25
C GLU A 189 -23.07 12.56 5.77
N ARG A 190 -23.92 11.93 4.97
CA ARG A 190 -23.63 11.75 3.55
C ARG A 190 -23.40 13.11 2.88
N PHE A 191 -22.35 13.17 2.06
CA PHE A 191 -21.87 14.37 1.39
C PHE A 191 -21.41 15.50 2.35
N THR A 192 -20.82 15.13 3.48
CA THR A 192 -20.07 16.06 4.34
C THR A 192 -18.64 15.56 4.56
N TYR A 193 -17.74 16.48 4.90
CA TYR A 193 -16.36 16.14 5.25
C TYR A 193 -16.29 15.37 6.58
N SER A 194 -15.35 14.44 6.68
CA SER A 194 -15.07 13.68 7.90
C SER A 194 -14.18 14.48 8.85
N THR A 195 -14.11 14.04 10.11
CA THR A 195 -13.23 14.59 11.14
C THR A 195 -12.61 13.45 11.94
N PRO A 196 -11.36 13.58 12.43
CA PRO A 196 -10.71 12.53 13.21
C PRO A 196 -11.51 12.11 14.45
N LEU A 197 -11.45 10.83 14.79
CA LEU A 197 -12.02 10.28 16.02
C LEU A 197 -11.01 10.39 17.18
N ASP A 198 -11.25 11.34 18.08
CA ASP A 198 -10.39 11.60 19.25
C ASP A 198 -11.00 11.11 20.58
N ALA A 199 -12.08 10.31 20.54
CA ALA A 199 -12.79 9.90 21.73
C ALA A 199 -12.01 8.82 22.51
N ALA A 200 -11.75 9.07 23.79
CA ALA A 200 -11.21 8.07 24.71
C ALA A 200 -12.19 6.88 24.88
N GLY A 201 -11.66 5.69 25.10
CA GLY A 201 -12.46 4.47 25.25
C GLY A 201 -11.68 3.20 24.89
N SER A 202 -12.32 2.06 25.04
CA SER A 202 -11.74 0.76 24.68
C SER A 202 -12.27 0.31 23.32
N TYR A 203 -11.36 0.04 22.39
CA TYR A 203 -11.64 -0.33 21.01
C TYR A 203 -11.07 -1.72 20.70
N SER A 204 -11.88 -2.57 20.07
CA SER A 204 -11.39 -3.82 19.50
C SER A 204 -10.85 -3.57 18.10
N ALA A 205 -9.65 -4.05 17.84
CA ALA A 205 -8.99 -4.02 16.54
C ALA A 205 -8.56 -5.45 16.12
N LEU A 206 -9.45 -6.42 16.31
CA LEU A 206 -9.20 -7.85 16.08
C LEU A 206 -9.63 -8.33 14.70
N ASP A 207 -10.48 -7.56 14.03
CA ASP A 207 -11.13 -7.90 12.77
C ASP A 207 -11.16 -6.67 11.86
N PHE A 208 -11.07 -6.88 10.55
CA PHE A 208 -11.19 -5.80 9.60
C PHE A 208 -12.52 -5.04 9.74
N GLY A 209 -12.44 -3.72 9.64
CA GLY A 209 -13.62 -2.85 9.55
C GLY A 209 -14.38 -3.05 8.23
N SER A 210 -15.62 -2.56 8.18
CA SER A 210 -16.43 -2.64 6.96
C SER A 210 -15.78 -1.84 5.82
N GLN A 211 -15.74 -2.43 4.61
CA GLN A 211 -15.42 -1.69 3.40
C GLN A 211 -16.50 -0.64 3.09
N CYS A 212 -16.14 0.41 2.35
CA CYS A 212 -17.09 1.44 1.96
C CYS A 212 -18.10 0.93 0.91
N VAL A 213 -19.28 1.53 0.91
CA VAL A 213 -20.32 1.26 -0.10
C VAL A 213 -19.74 1.41 -1.50
N GLN A 214 -19.93 0.38 -2.30
CA GLN A 214 -19.51 0.32 -3.70
C GLN A 214 -20.46 -0.58 -4.51
N ALA A 215 -20.27 -0.63 -5.82
CA ALA A 215 -21.11 -1.41 -6.73
C ALA A 215 -21.17 -2.91 -6.32
N GLY A 216 -22.26 -3.58 -6.67
CA GLY A 216 -22.53 -4.96 -6.27
C GLY A 216 -23.28 -5.09 -4.94
N GLY A 217 -23.72 -3.97 -4.35
CA GLY A 217 -24.53 -3.97 -3.12
C GLY A 217 -23.76 -4.38 -1.87
N VAL A 218 -22.45 -4.09 -1.84
CA VAL A 218 -21.54 -4.45 -0.73
C VAL A 218 -21.08 -3.21 0.03
N GLY A 219 -20.58 -3.42 1.24
CA GLY A 219 -20.01 -2.36 2.10
C GLY A 219 -21.02 -1.65 3.00
N SER A 220 -20.54 -0.62 3.70
CA SER A 220 -21.30 0.19 4.66
C SER A 220 -20.93 1.67 4.51
N GLU A 221 -21.82 2.60 4.88
CA GLU A 221 -21.46 4.02 5.02
C GLU A 221 -20.65 4.27 6.29
N ASP A 222 -20.80 3.43 7.32
CA ASP A 222 -19.86 3.38 8.43
C ASP A 222 -18.65 2.53 8.02
N CYS A 223 -17.69 3.15 7.32
CA CYS A 223 -16.56 2.45 6.71
C CYS A 223 -15.19 3.11 6.89
N LEU A 224 -15.12 4.24 7.62
CA LEU A 224 -13.88 5.01 7.81
C LEU A 224 -12.96 4.33 8.85
N PHE A 225 -12.39 3.20 8.41
CA PHE A 225 -11.49 2.35 9.17
C PHE A 225 -10.10 2.32 8.55
N LEU A 226 -9.11 2.07 9.40
CA LEU A 226 -7.74 1.78 9.01
C LEU A 226 -7.23 0.54 9.74
N ASN A 227 -6.12 0.01 9.24
CA ASN A 227 -5.45 -1.16 9.80
C ASN A 227 -3.98 -0.82 10.04
N VAL A 228 -3.37 -1.39 11.07
CA VAL A 228 -1.96 -1.17 11.42
C VAL A 228 -1.25 -2.51 11.63
N TRP A 229 -0.13 -2.69 10.94
CA TRP A 229 0.83 -3.78 11.18
C TRP A 229 2.15 -3.19 11.64
N THR A 230 2.75 -3.76 12.68
CA THR A 230 4.02 -3.26 13.24
C THR A 230 4.87 -4.38 13.83
N PRO A 231 6.20 -4.35 13.67
CA PRO A 231 7.11 -5.27 14.37
C PRO A 231 7.41 -4.80 15.81
N TYR A 232 7.02 -3.57 16.18
CA TYR A 232 7.43 -2.93 17.42
C TYR A 232 6.29 -2.17 18.10
N LEU A 233 6.08 -2.46 19.39
CA LEU A 233 5.23 -1.66 20.27
C LEU A 233 6.11 -0.99 21.33
N PRO A 234 6.12 0.34 21.46
CA PRO A 234 6.87 1.02 22.48
C PRO A 234 6.22 0.81 23.85
N GLY A 235 7.04 0.73 24.91
CA GLY A 235 6.55 0.82 26.28
C GLY A 235 6.04 2.23 26.58
N ASN A 236 5.34 2.43 27.71
CA ASN A 236 4.67 3.67 28.13
C ASN A 236 5.23 4.96 27.49
N VAL A 237 4.70 5.29 26.30
CA VAL A 237 4.98 6.57 25.67
C VAL A 237 4.09 7.56 26.41
N SER A 238 4.66 8.39 27.28
CA SER A 238 3.86 9.44 27.91
C SER A 238 3.28 10.31 26.79
N SER A 239 1.95 10.35 26.68
CA SER A 239 1.16 11.15 25.75
C SER A 239 1.34 12.68 25.91
N ASN A 240 2.24 13.12 26.81
CA ASN A 240 2.52 14.54 27.09
C ASN A 240 3.65 15.12 26.23
N GLY A 241 3.59 14.89 24.92
CA GLY A 241 4.54 15.50 23.99
C GLY A 241 3.86 15.91 22.71
N ASN A 242 3.29 17.11 22.72
CA ASN A 242 3.11 17.99 21.56
C ASN A 242 4.27 17.77 20.55
N GLY A 243 4.01 16.91 19.56
CA GLY A 243 4.99 16.29 18.66
C GLY A 243 5.59 17.22 17.61
N TRP A 244 5.36 18.53 17.68
CA TRP A 244 6.05 19.50 16.82
C TRP A 244 7.41 19.94 17.37
N ALA A 245 7.75 19.59 18.62
CA ALA A 245 8.94 20.08 19.32
C ALA A 245 10.03 19.02 19.63
N ARG A 246 9.94 17.80 19.09
CA ARG A 246 10.99 16.78 19.14
C ARG A 246 11.09 16.12 17.77
N GLY A 247 12.07 16.29 16.90
CA GLY A 247 13.31 17.06 16.91
C GLY A 247 13.91 16.93 15.50
N TRP A 248 14.68 17.93 15.11
CA TRP A 248 15.55 17.94 13.92
C TRP A 248 16.53 16.74 13.96
N PRO A 249 17.05 16.23 12.82
CA PRO A 249 17.88 15.03 12.80
C PRO A 249 19.16 15.22 13.63
N GLY A 250 19.28 14.49 14.74
CA GLY A 250 20.51 14.50 15.54
C GLY A 250 20.42 14.00 16.98
N GLU A 251 19.23 13.92 17.58
CA GLU A 251 19.11 13.56 19.00
C GLU A 251 18.81 12.05 19.20
N LYS A 252 19.87 11.28 19.51
CA LYS A 252 19.77 9.87 19.89
C LYS A 252 19.17 9.73 21.29
N SER A 253 17.84 9.59 21.38
CA SER A 253 17.19 9.07 22.58
C SER A 253 17.43 7.57 22.69
N SER A 254 17.86 7.09 23.86
CA SER A 254 18.27 5.70 24.14
C SER A 254 17.09 4.75 24.43
N SER A 255 15.95 4.93 23.78
CA SER A 255 14.84 3.98 23.66
C SER A 255 14.78 3.55 22.19
N THR A 256 14.46 2.30 21.86
CA THR A 256 14.31 1.86 20.47
C THR A 256 13.57 2.91 19.64
N ALA A 257 14.22 3.38 18.56
CA ALA A 257 13.67 4.48 17.76
C ALA A 257 12.35 4.04 17.12
N LEU A 258 11.35 4.93 17.14
CA LEU A 258 10.11 4.75 16.38
C LEU A 258 10.43 4.43 14.92
N LYS A 259 9.63 3.60 14.29
CA LYS A 259 9.86 3.07 12.94
C LYS A 259 9.18 3.95 11.88
N PRO A 260 9.77 4.08 10.68
CA PRO A 260 9.12 4.73 9.53
C PRO A 260 7.74 4.14 9.24
N VAL A 261 6.85 4.94 8.66
CA VAL A 261 5.45 4.54 8.43
C VAL A 261 5.15 4.55 6.93
N LEU A 262 4.66 3.43 6.40
CA LEU A 262 4.01 3.37 5.09
C LEU A 262 2.51 3.63 5.27
N PHE A 263 1.98 4.66 4.62
CA PHE A 263 0.55 4.97 4.57
C PHE A 263 0.01 4.62 3.18
N TRP A 264 -0.71 3.49 3.09
CA TRP A 264 -1.19 2.91 1.84
C TRP A 264 -2.61 3.31 1.50
N ILE A 265 -2.80 3.77 0.26
CA ILE A 265 -4.07 4.18 -0.33
C ILE A 265 -4.39 3.23 -1.49
N HIS A 266 -5.47 2.47 -1.34
CA HIS A 266 -5.86 1.49 -2.36
C HIS A 266 -6.38 2.15 -3.65
N GLY A 267 -6.17 1.45 -4.77
CA GLY A 267 -6.75 1.78 -6.08
C GLY A 267 -8.21 1.35 -6.22
N GLY A 268 -8.68 1.24 -7.47
CA GLY A 268 -10.06 0.85 -7.80
C GLY A 268 -10.90 1.95 -8.43
N ALA A 269 -10.27 2.79 -9.27
CA ALA A 269 -10.92 3.83 -10.07
C ALA A 269 -11.75 4.87 -9.28
N PHE A 270 -11.46 5.04 -7.99
CA PHE A 270 -12.29 5.78 -7.03
C PHE A 270 -13.71 5.22 -6.84
N THR A 271 -14.04 4.05 -7.39
CA THR A 271 -15.39 3.46 -7.32
C THR A 271 -15.43 2.14 -6.55
N GLY A 272 -14.28 1.51 -6.32
CA GLY A 272 -14.16 0.24 -5.61
C GLY A 272 -12.83 0.13 -4.84
N GLY A 273 -12.70 -0.95 -4.07
CA GLY A 273 -11.52 -1.25 -3.27
C GLY A 273 -11.75 -1.19 -1.77
N THR A 274 -10.76 -1.61 -1.00
CA THR A 274 -10.78 -1.66 0.46
C THR A 274 -9.37 -1.73 1.04
N GLY A 275 -9.12 -1.07 2.17
CA GLY A 275 -7.88 -1.20 2.94
C GLY A 275 -7.65 -2.61 3.53
N SER A 276 -8.67 -3.48 3.46
CA SER A 276 -8.63 -4.86 3.97
C SER A 276 -8.31 -5.91 2.90
N ASP A 277 -7.87 -5.50 1.70
CA ASP A 277 -7.55 -6.43 0.60
C ASP A 277 -6.32 -7.29 0.96
N PRO A 278 -6.42 -8.64 0.90
CA PRO A 278 -5.32 -9.52 1.25
C PRO A 278 -4.13 -9.44 0.29
N THR A 279 -4.30 -8.84 -0.90
CA THR A 279 -3.21 -8.55 -1.86
C THR A 279 -2.13 -7.68 -1.22
N PHE A 280 -2.52 -6.81 -0.29
CA PHE A 280 -1.60 -5.89 0.37
C PHE A 280 -1.70 -5.98 1.91
N ASP A 281 -1.83 -7.20 2.45
CA ASP A 281 -1.63 -7.42 3.89
C ASP A 281 -0.26 -6.87 4.31
N GLY A 282 -0.26 -5.98 5.31
CA GLY A 282 0.95 -5.28 5.74
C GLY A 282 1.91 -6.10 6.60
N GLY A 283 1.57 -7.35 6.94
CA GLY A 283 2.32 -8.16 7.89
C GLY A 283 3.77 -8.38 7.47
N ALA A 284 3.98 -8.93 6.27
CA ALA A 284 5.31 -9.20 5.72
C ALA A 284 6.12 -7.92 5.53
N PHE A 285 5.49 -6.87 5.00
CA PHE A 285 6.14 -5.59 4.77
C PHE A 285 6.58 -4.92 6.08
N ALA A 286 5.79 -5.05 7.16
CA ALA A 286 6.16 -4.56 8.49
C ALA A 286 7.33 -5.35 9.11
N SER A 287 7.31 -6.68 9.08
CA SER A 287 8.32 -7.55 9.71
C SER A 287 9.64 -7.64 8.96
N ARG A 288 9.56 -7.78 7.63
CA ARG A 288 10.73 -7.85 6.75
C ARG A 288 11.34 -6.47 6.57
N GLY A 289 10.50 -5.46 6.35
CA GLY A 289 10.91 -4.08 6.12
C GLY A 289 11.30 -3.32 7.39
N ASP A 290 10.95 -3.80 8.59
CA ASP A 290 11.17 -3.07 9.85
C ASP A 290 10.52 -1.67 9.85
N ILE A 291 9.26 -1.62 9.42
CA ILE A 291 8.44 -0.41 9.31
C ILE A 291 7.06 -0.63 9.92
N VAL A 292 6.31 0.44 10.14
CA VAL A 292 4.86 0.36 10.41
C VAL A 292 4.11 0.51 9.11
N VAL A 293 3.11 -0.34 8.88
CA VAL A 293 2.24 -0.27 7.69
C VAL A 293 0.84 0.11 8.12
N VAL A 294 0.27 1.11 7.46
CA VAL A 294 -1.10 1.56 7.63
C VAL A 294 -1.83 1.41 6.30
N THR A 295 -2.98 0.74 6.29
CA THR A 295 -3.90 0.73 5.15
C THR A 295 -5.22 1.38 5.55
N ILE A 296 -5.87 2.09 4.62
CA ILE A 296 -7.07 2.87 4.93
C ILE A 296 -8.23 2.52 3.99
N ASN A 297 -9.45 2.65 4.49
CA ASN A 297 -10.64 2.87 3.65
C ASN A 297 -10.86 4.37 3.46
N TYR A 298 -11.50 4.75 2.34
CA TYR A 298 -12.04 6.09 2.09
C TYR A 298 -13.33 5.97 1.27
N ARG A 299 -14.23 6.97 1.32
CA ARG A 299 -15.49 6.90 0.56
C ARG A 299 -15.24 6.91 -0.95
N LEU A 300 -16.07 6.13 -1.65
CA LEU A 300 -15.94 5.84 -3.08
C LEU A 300 -17.15 6.30 -3.88
N GLY A 301 -16.98 6.43 -5.19
CA GLY A 301 -17.98 6.80 -6.17
C GLY A 301 -18.72 8.07 -5.77
N THR A 302 -19.99 8.14 -6.14
CA THR A 302 -20.82 9.32 -5.88
C THR A 302 -20.84 9.70 -4.41
N LEU A 303 -20.76 8.74 -3.49
CA LEU A 303 -20.76 8.99 -2.04
C LEU A 303 -19.47 9.68 -1.55
N GLY A 304 -18.36 9.51 -2.27
CA GLY A 304 -17.06 10.11 -1.96
C GLY A 304 -16.73 11.36 -2.78
N PHE A 305 -17.32 11.55 -3.96
CA PHE A 305 -16.79 12.53 -4.93
C PHE A 305 -17.83 13.46 -5.57
N LEU A 306 -19.12 13.33 -5.25
CA LEU A 306 -20.15 14.23 -5.79
C LEU A 306 -19.88 15.70 -5.46
N ALA A 307 -19.87 16.55 -6.49
CA ALA A 307 -19.94 18.00 -6.33
C ALA A 307 -21.28 18.56 -6.86
N LEU A 308 -21.74 19.68 -6.31
CA LEU A 308 -22.94 20.40 -6.73
C LEU A 308 -22.70 21.91 -6.70
N GLU A 309 -23.45 22.66 -7.50
CA GLU A 309 -23.45 24.13 -7.47
C GLU A 309 -24.38 24.70 -6.36
N ASP A 310 -24.35 24.09 -5.17
CA ASP A 310 -25.14 24.54 -4.00
C ASP A 310 -24.31 25.33 -2.97
N GLY A 311 -23.00 25.45 -3.21
CA GLY A 311 -22.03 26.14 -2.36
C GLY A 311 -21.64 25.39 -1.07
N ALA A 312 -22.09 24.15 -0.89
CA ALA A 312 -21.83 23.34 0.29
C ALA A 312 -21.32 21.92 -0.03
N THR A 313 -21.80 21.32 -1.12
CA THR A 313 -21.44 19.97 -1.58
C THR A 313 -20.31 20.09 -2.61
N ASN A 314 -19.09 20.36 -2.16
CA ASN A 314 -17.98 20.75 -3.06
C ASN A 314 -17.11 19.57 -3.54
N GLY A 315 -17.58 18.32 -3.44
CA GLY A 315 -16.78 17.14 -3.81
C GLY A 315 -15.61 16.84 -2.86
N ASN A 316 -14.71 15.97 -3.32
CA ASN A 316 -13.48 15.57 -2.61
C ASN A 316 -13.68 14.97 -1.20
N PHE A 317 -14.86 14.44 -0.86
CA PHE A 317 -15.08 13.81 0.45
C PHE A 317 -14.17 12.59 0.67
N GLY A 318 -13.94 11.78 -0.36
CA GLY A 318 -13.00 10.66 -0.33
C GLY A 318 -11.55 11.11 -0.13
N LEU A 319 -11.11 12.19 -0.78
CA LEU A 319 -9.78 12.78 -0.54
C LEU A 319 -9.67 13.34 0.90
N ALA A 320 -10.72 13.98 1.39
CA ALA A 320 -10.78 14.47 2.76
C ALA A 320 -10.73 13.33 3.80
N ASP A 321 -11.34 12.17 3.51
CA ASP A 321 -11.25 10.98 4.35
C ASP A 321 -9.81 10.48 4.45
N GLN A 322 -9.07 10.45 3.33
CA GLN A 322 -7.66 10.07 3.33
C GLN A 322 -6.80 11.03 4.17
N ILE A 323 -7.05 12.34 4.06
CA ILE A 323 -6.35 13.35 4.89
C ILE A 323 -6.73 13.21 6.37
N THR A 324 -7.99 12.90 6.67
CA THR A 324 -8.47 12.66 8.03
C THR A 324 -7.80 11.42 8.64
N ALA A 325 -7.67 10.35 7.87
CA ALA A 325 -6.91 9.17 8.28
C ALA A 325 -5.43 9.49 8.52
N LEU A 326 -4.82 10.33 7.67
CA LEU A 326 -3.44 10.79 7.86
C LEU A 326 -3.27 11.65 9.12
N GLU A 327 -4.24 12.50 9.45
CA GLU A 327 -4.27 13.28 10.70
C GLU A 327 -4.39 12.36 11.93
N TRP A 328 -5.21 11.31 11.85
CA TRP A 328 -5.29 10.29 12.89
C TRP A 328 -3.95 9.58 13.05
N VAL A 329 -3.33 9.13 11.95
CA VAL A 329 -2.03 8.46 11.97
C VAL A 329 -0.98 9.36 12.62
N HIS A 330 -0.91 10.64 12.24
CA HIS A 330 0.01 11.57 12.85
C HIS A 330 -0.16 11.70 14.37
N SER A 331 -1.41 11.62 14.86
CA SER A 331 -1.74 11.77 16.28
C SER A 331 -1.53 10.50 17.10
N HIS A 332 -1.66 9.32 16.48
CA HIS A 332 -1.75 8.04 17.19
C HIS A 332 -0.63 7.03 16.89
N ILE A 333 0.06 7.14 15.75
CA ILE A 333 0.95 6.06 15.26
C ILE A 333 2.16 5.79 16.17
N ALA A 334 2.55 6.77 17.00
CA ALA A 334 3.61 6.60 17.99
C ALA A 334 3.29 5.47 18.99
N ALA A 335 2.03 5.26 19.36
CA ALA A 335 1.63 4.15 20.24
C ALA A 335 1.78 2.77 19.58
N PHE A 336 1.79 2.74 18.23
CA PHE A 336 2.01 1.55 17.41
C PHE A 336 3.50 1.41 17.00
N GLY A 337 4.38 2.22 17.59
CA GLY A 337 5.81 2.20 17.29
C GLY A 337 6.21 2.93 16.02
N GLY A 338 5.30 3.69 15.41
CA GLY A 338 5.57 4.47 14.19
C GLY A 338 6.02 5.90 14.47
N ASP A 339 6.83 6.45 13.58
CA ASP A 339 7.33 7.81 13.61
C ASP A 339 6.49 8.70 12.69
N ALA A 340 5.64 9.55 13.29
CA ALA A 340 4.76 10.46 12.56
C ALA A 340 5.51 11.48 11.67
N SER A 341 6.81 11.70 11.92
CA SER A 341 7.65 12.58 11.08
C SER A 341 8.24 11.88 9.85
N ARG A 342 8.10 10.55 9.77
CA ARG A 342 8.64 9.71 8.69
C ARG A 342 7.55 8.87 8.04
N ILE A 343 6.45 9.53 7.68
CA ILE A 343 5.35 8.92 6.94
C ILE A 343 5.65 8.99 5.44
N THR A 344 5.63 7.86 4.75
CA THR A 344 5.63 7.77 3.28
C THR A 344 4.22 7.45 2.82
N ILE A 345 3.60 8.33 2.03
CA ILE A 345 2.32 8.03 1.39
C ILE A 345 2.54 7.21 0.12
N ALA A 346 1.76 6.15 -0.08
CA ALA A 346 1.89 5.28 -1.24
C ALA A 346 0.52 4.84 -1.73
N GLY A 347 0.38 4.61 -3.03
CA GLY A 347 -0.85 4.08 -3.59
C GLY A 347 -0.68 3.64 -5.04
N GLN A 348 -1.61 2.80 -5.49
CA GLN A 348 -1.59 2.23 -6.84
C GLN A 348 -2.85 2.66 -7.62
N SER A 349 -2.73 2.94 -8.91
CA SER A 349 -3.85 3.33 -9.78
C SER A 349 -4.57 4.60 -9.26
N ALA A 350 -5.87 4.56 -8.99
CA ALA A 350 -6.58 5.66 -8.32
C ALA A 350 -5.99 6.04 -6.93
N GLY A 351 -5.31 5.11 -6.26
CA GLY A 351 -4.50 5.38 -5.07
C GLY A 351 -3.25 6.20 -5.40
N ALA A 352 -2.62 5.99 -6.56
CA ALA A 352 -1.53 6.85 -7.04
C ALA A 352 -2.05 8.25 -7.42
N ALA A 353 -3.23 8.34 -8.04
CA ALA A 353 -3.90 9.62 -8.27
C ALA A 353 -4.25 10.35 -6.96
N SER A 354 -4.59 9.61 -5.91
CA SER A 354 -4.72 10.15 -4.55
C SER A 354 -3.40 10.71 -4.04
N VAL A 355 -2.30 9.97 -4.18
CA VAL A 355 -0.95 10.45 -3.82
C VAL A 355 -0.62 11.73 -4.59
N ARG A 356 -0.91 11.80 -5.90
CA ARG A 356 -0.75 13.03 -6.70
C ARG A 356 -1.56 14.19 -6.14
N ALA A 357 -2.83 13.96 -5.80
CA ALA A 357 -3.68 14.98 -5.20
C ALA A 357 -3.16 15.45 -3.83
N LEU A 358 -2.65 14.53 -3.00
CA LEU A 358 -2.04 14.86 -1.72
C LEU A 358 -0.73 15.65 -1.87
N LEU A 359 0.07 15.39 -2.91
CA LEU A 359 1.25 16.18 -3.27
C LEU A 359 0.89 17.64 -3.62
N ALA A 360 -0.27 17.87 -4.22
CA ALA A 360 -0.76 19.21 -4.57
C ALA A 360 -1.59 19.90 -3.47
N SER A 361 -2.17 19.12 -2.55
CA SER A 361 -3.18 19.63 -1.63
C SER A 361 -2.59 20.50 -0.50
N PRO A 362 -3.00 21.78 -0.36
CA PRO A 362 -2.59 22.61 0.76
C PRO A 362 -2.98 22.04 2.13
N LYS A 363 -4.01 21.18 2.18
CA LYS A 363 -4.46 20.50 3.40
C LYS A 363 -3.60 19.30 3.77
N ALA A 364 -2.84 18.73 2.84
CA ALA A 364 -2.02 17.54 3.06
C ALA A 364 -0.53 17.85 3.18
N ILE A 365 -0.04 18.87 2.47
CA ILE A 365 1.38 19.28 2.49
C ILE A 365 1.87 19.49 3.93
N GLY A 366 2.99 18.86 4.26
CA GLY A 366 3.60 18.90 5.59
C GLY A 366 3.18 17.77 6.54
N LYS A 367 2.31 16.84 6.11
CA LYS A 367 1.86 15.68 6.91
C LYS A 367 2.56 14.35 6.55
N TYR A 368 3.47 14.37 5.60
CA TYR A 368 4.24 13.21 5.14
C TYR A 368 5.62 13.66 4.68
N ALA A 369 6.55 12.71 4.60
CA ALA A 369 7.98 12.92 4.35
C ALA A 369 8.46 12.37 3.01
N ALA A 370 7.70 11.49 2.36
CA ALA A 370 7.98 10.94 1.02
C ALA A 370 6.70 10.42 0.34
N ALA A 371 6.75 10.16 -0.96
CA ALA A 371 5.60 9.69 -1.74
C ALA A 371 5.95 8.60 -2.76
N VAL A 372 5.03 7.64 -2.95
CA VAL A 372 5.15 6.53 -3.92
C VAL A 372 3.86 6.35 -4.73
N PRO A 373 3.68 7.08 -5.86
CA PRO A 373 2.58 6.82 -6.79
C PRO A 373 2.95 5.69 -7.77
N GLN A 374 2.24 4.56 -7.71
CA GLN A 374 2.46 3.38 -8.55
C GLN A 374 1.42 3.29 -9.69
N SER A 375 1.87 3.19 -10.94
CA SER A 375 1.02 3.20 -12.14
C SER A 375 0.09 4.42 -12.15
N ASN A 376 0.72 5.59 -12.24
CA ASN A 376 0.11 6.89 -11.96
C ASN A 376 -0.63 7.44 -13.21
N LEU A 377 -1.94 7.26 -13.26
CA LEU A 377 -2.80 7.73 -14.36
C LEU A 377 -2.74 9.26 -14.49
N ALA A 378 -2.06 9.83 -15.48
CA ALA A 378 -2.04 11.29 -15.75
C ALA A 378 -2.51 11.68 -17.14
N GLY A 379 -2.33 10.77 -18.10
CA GLY A 379 -2.31 11.04 -19.53
C GLY A 379 -3.67 11.29 -20.17
N GLU A 380 -3.82 10.82 -21.39
CA GLU A 380 -5.00 11.05 -22.21
C GLU A 380 -6.13 10.03 -21.95
N ALA A 381 -7.27 10.24 -22.60
CA ALA A 381 -8.43 9.35 -22.59
C ALA A 381 -8.94 9.03 -21.16
N TYR A 382 -8.88 7.77 -20.73
CA TYR A 382 -9.36 7.36 -19.41
C TYR A 382 -8.55 7.99 -18.27
N ALA A 383 -7.28 8.31 -18.51
CA ALA A 383 -6.36 8.83 -17.50
C ALA A 383 -6.49 10.34 -17.25
N THR A 384 -7.07 11.12 -18.18
CA THR A 384 -7.08 12.60 -18.12
C THR A 384 -7.56 13.13 -16.79
N THR A 385 -8.72 12.65 -16.32
CA THR A 385 -9.35 13.15 -15.08
C THR A 385 -8.62 12.79 -13.78
N TYR A 386 -7.56 11.98 -13.86
CA TYR A 386 -6.69 11.66 -12.73
C TYR A 386 -5.46 12.58 -12.66
N GLY A 387 -5.05 13.17 -13.79
CA GLY A 387 -3.97 14.18 -13.90
C GLY A 387 -4.49 15.62 -13.90
N GLU A 388 -5.58 15.85 -14.63
CA GLU A 388 -6.26 17.12 -14.77
C GLU A 388 -7.63 17.06 -14.10
N TRP A 389 -7.81 17.83 -13.03
CA TRP A 389 -9.01 17.83 -12.21
C TRP A 389 -10.02 18.84 -12.74
N TYR A 390 -11.28 18.41 -12.80
CA TYR A 390 -12.39 19.29 -13.17
C TYR A 390 -12.60 20.38 -12.13
N ASN A 391 -13.09 21.54 -12.55
CA ASN A 391 -13.77 22.43 -11.61
C ASN A 391 -15.18 21.89 -11.28
N ILE A 392 -15.82 22.43 -10.23
CA ILE A 392 -17.15 21.96 -9.79
C ILE A 392 -18.19 22.04 -10.92
N THR A 393 -18.17 23.08 -11.76
CA THR A 393 -19.13 23.25 -12.86
C THR A 393 -18.99 22.12 -13.89
N GLU A 394 -17.74 21.77 -14.23
CA GLU A 394 -17.44 20.70 -15.16
C GLU A 394 -17.89 19.34 -14.62
N GLU A 395 -17.58 19.03 -13.36
CA GLU A 395 -18.03 17.79 -12.71
C GLU A 395 -19.55 17.68 -12.70
N VAL A 396 -20.25 18.79 -12.41
CA VAL A 396 -21.71 18.81 -12.37
C VAL A 396 -22.30 18.41 -13.72
N ILE A 397 -21.76 18.95 -14.82
CA ILE A 397 -22.22 18.64 -16.17
C ILE A 397 -21.95 17.18 -16.54
N VAL A 398 -20.76 16.66 -16.23
CA VAL A 398 -20.34 15.33 -16.70
C VAL A 398 -20.80 14.18 -15.80
N ALA A 399 -21.05 14.43 -14.51
CA ALA A 399 -21.34 13.40 -13.52
C ALA A 399 -22.55 13.70 -12.62
N ALA A 400 -22.59 14.85 -11.94
CA ALA A 400 -23.65 15.11 -10.95
C ALA A 400 -25.05 15.16 -11.60
N ASP A 401 -25.22 15.89 -12.69
CA ASP A 401 -26.51 15.98 -13.40
C ASP A 401 -27.00 14.61 -13.90
N PRO A 402 -26.16 13.78 -14.55
CA PRO A 402 -26.51 12.39 -14.85
C PRO A 402 -26.95 11.55 -13.63
N VAL A 403 -26.26 11.66 -12.50
CA VAL A 403 -26.63 10.98 -11.24
C VAL A 403 -27.98 11.49 -10.73
N LEU A 404 -28.16 12.80 -10.67
CA LEU A 404 -29.38 13.46 -10.22
C LEU A 404 -30.58 13.11 -11.11
N ASN A 405 -30.36 13.02 -12.42
CA ASN A 405 -31.40 12.60 -13.36
C ASN A 405 -31.78 11.13 -13.16
N ALA A 406 -30.79 10.25 -13.02
CA ALA A 406 -31.02 8.81 -12.81
C ALA A 406 -31.73 8.48 -11.49
N THR A 407 -31.57 9.35 -10.48
CA THR A 407 -32.21 9.22 -9.16
C THR A 407 -33.53 9.98 -9.04
N GLY A 408 -33.91 10.78 -10.03
CA GLY A 408 -35.06 11.68 -9.97
C GLY A 408 -34.87 12.90 -9.08
N CYS A 409 -33.64 13.18 -8.63
CA CYS A 409 -33.29 14.30 -7.76
C CYS A 409 -32.97 15.61 -8.49
N LEU A 410 -32.84 15.61 -9.83
CA LEU A 410 -32.43 16.79 -10.60
C LEU A 410 -33.26 18.05 -10.33
N ASN A 411 -34.58 17.91 -10.27
CA ASN A 411 -35.51 19.02 -10.05
C ASN A 411 -35.96 19.17 -8.58
N ALA A 412 -35.30 18.48 -7.64
CA ALA A 412 -35.62 18.60 -6.22
C ALA A 412 -35.25 20.01 -5.71
N THR A 413 -36.04 20.54 -4.78
CA THR A 413 -35.72 21.84 -4.13
C THR A 413 -34.34 21.83 -3.45
N SER A 414 -33.94 20.67 -2.93
CA SER A 414 -32.58 20.41 -2.47
C SER A 414 -32.13 19.07 -3.03
N GLN A 415 -31.26 19.13 -4.04
CA GLN A 415 -30.68 17.97 -4.71
C GLN A 415 -29.93 17.06 -3.71
N VAL A 416 -29.09 17.65 -2.85
CA VAL A 416 -28.34 16.92 -1.82
C VAL A 416 -29.25 16.20 -0.83
N ASN A 417 -30.32 16.84 -0.34
CA ASN A 417 -31.25 16.20 0.59
C ASN A 417 -32.08 15.09 -0.08
N CYS A 418 -32.42 15.25 -1.35
CA CYS A 418 -33.05 14.17 -2.13
C CYS A 418 -32.13 12.95 -2.21
N LEU A 419 -30.85 13.13 -2.54
CA LEU A 419 -29.87 12.04 -2.58
C LEU A 419 -29.60 11.41 -1.21
N ARG A 420 -29.59 12.20 -0.13
CA ARG A 420 -29.47 11.69 1.26
C ARG A 420 -30.60 10.74 1.65
N ALA A 421 -31.80 10.92 1.10
CA ALA A 421 -32.96 10.08 1.40
C ALA A 421 -32.94 8.71 0.69
N LEU A 422 -32.03 8.50 -0.26
CA LEU A 422 -31.93 7.26 -1.03
C LEU A 422 -31.06 6.22 -0.33
N ASP A 423 -31.27 4.95 -0.70
CA ASP A 423 -30.37 3.84 -0.34
C ASP A 423 -28.98 4.09 -0.96
N PRO A 424 -27.89 4.10 -0.16
CA PRO A 424 -26.54 4.32 -0.69
C PRO A 424 -26.14 3.25 -1.71
N HIS A 425 -26.62 2.01 -1.59
CA HIS A 425 -26.33 0.95 -2.57
C HIS A 425 -27.06 1.18 -3.89
N ALA A 426 -28.23 1.83 -3.87
CA ALA A 426 -28.92 2.22 -5.10
C ALA A 426 -28.13 3.30 -5.86
N ILE A 427 -27.54 4.26 -5.14
CA ILE A 427 -26.65 5.28 -5.72
C ILE A 427 -25.38 4.63 -6.27
N ALA A 428 -24.73 3.74 -5.51
CA ALA A 428 -23.48 3.11 -5.91
C ALA A 428 -23.60 2.14 -7.10
N ASN A 429 -24.81 1.65 -7.40
CA ASN A 429 -25.09 0.78 -8.54
C ASN A 429 -25.56 1.53 -9.80
N LEU A 430 -25.58 2.87 -9.78
CA LEU A 430 -25.92 3.66 -10.97
C LEU A 430 -24.85 3.49 -12.06
N THR A 431 -25.27 3.58 -13.31
CA THR A 431 -24.32 3.67 -14.45
C THR A 431 -23.60 5.01 -14.48
N ALA A 432 -24.29 6.09 -14.09
CA ALA A 432 -23.68 7.39 -13.88
C ALA A 432 -23.02 7.45 -12.50
N VAL A 433 -21.77 7.90 -12.43
CA VAL A 433 -21.00 7.96 -11.19
C VAL A 433 -20.16 9.23 -11.13
N ALA A 434 -20.23 9.94 -10.01
CA ALA A 434 -19.27 10.98 -9.69
C ALA A 434 -18.05 10.32 -9.04
N ARG A 435 -16.89 10.37 -9.71
CA ARG A 435 -15.64 9.71 -9.25
C ARG A 435 -14.41 10.57 -9.48
N PHE A 436 -14.61 11.88 -9.66
CA PHE A 436 -13.57 12.80 -10.06
C PHE A 436 -13.10 13.61 -8.86
N LEU A 437 -11.79 13.84 -8.78
CA LEU A 437 -11.25 14.91 -7.97
C LEU A 437 -11.64 16.24 -8.62
N VAL A 438 -11.95 17.24 -7.79
CA VAL A 438 -12.37 18.55 -8.27
C VAL A 438 -11.57 19.69 -7.65
N VAL A 439 -11.38 20.76 -8.41
CA VAL A 439 -10.82 22.02 -7.92
C VAL A 439 -11.89 22.73 -7.09
N ASP A 440 -11.87 22.48 -5.79
CA ASP A 440 -12.83 23.00 -4.81
C ASP A 440 -12.34 24.28 -4.09
N GLY A 441 -11.09 24.69 -4.35
CA GLY A 441 -10.45 25.84 -3.72
C GLY A 441 -10.04 25.62 -2.26
N THR A 442 -10.21 24.41 -1.72
CA THR A 442 -9.89 24.08 -0.32
C THR A 442 -8.91 22.91 -0.22
N TYR A 443 -9.27 21.76 -0.77
CA TYR A 443 -8.42 20.58 -0.83
C TYR A 443 -7.54 20.61 -2.08
N LEU A 444 -8.07 21.08 -3.22
CA LEU A 444 -7.33 21.27 -4.46
C LEU A 444 -7.55 22.69 -4.98
N THR A 445 -6.45 23.41 -5.22
CA THR A 445 -6.47 24.83 -5.61
C THR A 445 -5.93 25.09 -7.02
N THR A 446 -5.36 24.07 -7.64
CA THR A 446 -4.85 24.05 -9.01
C THR A 446 -5.57 22.94 -9.76
N SER A 447 -5.59 22.99 -11.09
CA SER A 447 -6.21 21.95 -11.93
C SER A 447 -5.37 20.69 -12.05
N GLU A 448 -4.13 20.69 -11.56
CA GLU A 448 -3.22 19.55 -11.61
C GLU A 448 -2.11 19.68 -10.56
N LEU A 449 -1.24 18.67 -10.50
CA LEU A 449 0.00 18.73 -9.72
C LEU A 449 1.02 19.64 -10.42
N GLU A 450 1.42 20.71 -9.73
CA GLU A 450 2.36 21.70 -10.27
C GLU A 450 3.80 21.19 -10.23
N VAL A 451 4.33 20.80 -11.39
CA VAL A 451 5.71 20.28 -11.55
C VAL A 451 6.68 21.30 -12.19
N THR A 452 6.22 22.52 -12.46
CA THR A 452 7.05 23.63 -13.00
C THR A 452 7.62 24.56 -11.92
N GLY A 453 7.45 24.20 -10.65
CA GLY A 453 7.80 25.04 -9.50
C GLY A 453 6.87 26.23 -9.25
N LYS A 454 5.75 26.33 -9.97
CA LYS A 454 4.78 27.43 -9.90
C LYS A 454 3.46 27.01 -9.23
N GLY A 455 3.51 26.57 -7.97
CA GLY A 455 2.29 26.34 -7.21
C GLY A 455 2.50 25.51 -5.95
N PRO A 456 1.40 25.11 -5.28
CA PRO A 456 1.48 24.28 -4.10
C PRO A 456 1.86 22.85 -4.49
N THR A 457 3.11 22.48 -4.21
CA THR A 457 3.58 21.09 -4.33
C THR A 457 4.44 20.74 -3.12
N ALA A 458 4.25 19.55 -2.56
CA ALA A 458 5.08 19.06 -1.47
C ALA A 458 6.52 18.84 -1.93
N ASN A 459 7.47 19.43 -1.20
CA ASN A 459 8.90 19.19 -1.41
C ASN A 459 9.35 17.95 -0.62
N VAL A 460 9.08 16.76 -1.17
CA VAL A 460 9.45 15.46 -0.56
C VAL A 460 10.02 14.51 -1.61
N PRO A 461 10.90 13.55 -1.25
CA PRO A 461 11.38 12.53 -2.18
C PRO A 461 10.22 11.70 -2.77
N VAL A 462 10.33 11.35 -4.05
CA VAL A 462 9.34 10.57 -4.79
C VAL A 462 9.97 9.35 -5.43
N MET A 463 9.35 8.18 -5.26
CA MET A 463 9.63 6.99 -6.06
C MET A 463 8.38 6.66 -6.87
N MET A 464 8.46 6.74 -8.19
CA MET A 464 7.30 6.58 -9.07
C MET A 464 7.63 5.66 -10.25
N GLY A 465 6.61 5.09 -10.86
CA GLY A 465 6.83 4.21 -11.99
C GLY A 465 5.59 3.46 -12.42
N ILE A 466 5.76 2.62 -13.43
CA ILE A 466 4.67 1.95 -14.15
C ILE A 466 4.93 0.45 -14.29
N MET A 467 3.92 -0.28 -14.72
CA MET A 467 4.05 -1.60 -15.33
C MET A 467 4.37 -1.44 -16.81
N ARG A 468 5.19 -2.34 -17.38
CA ARG A 468 5.58 -2.25 -18.80
C ARG A 468 4.40 -2.17 -19.77
N ASP A 469 3.31 -2.86 -19.43
CA ASP A 469 2.10 -2.95 -20.26
C ASP A 469 0.86 -2.45 -19.49
N ASP A 470 1.00 -1.38 -18.68
CA ASP A 470 -0.08 -0.82 -17.85
C ASP A 470 -1.38 -0.60 -18.64
N GLY A 471 -1.26 0.00 -19.83
CA GLY A 471 -2.37 0.33 -20.71
C GLY A 471 -3.09 -0.89 -21.29
N ALA A 472 -2.50 -2.08 -21.24
CA ALA A 472 -3.11 -3.32 -21.72
C ALA A 472 -4.38 -3.68 -20.94
N ALA A 473 -4.52 -3.23 -19.70
CA ALA A 473 -5.72 -3.48 -18.88
C ALA A 473 -6.88 -2.50 -19.16
N PHE A 474 -6.62 -1.41 -19.89
CA PHE A 474 -7.56 -0.30 -20.10
C PHE A 474 -8.18 -0.25 -21.49
N ILE A 475 -7.84 -1.24 -22.33
CA ILE A 475 -8.44 -1.46 -23.65
C ILE A 475 -9.12 -2.83 -23.66
N SER A 476 -10.09 -3.05 -24.56
CA SER A 476 -10.62 -4.39 -24.81
C SER A 476 -9.64 -5.25 -25.62
N TYR A 477 -9.99 -6.52 -25.85
CA TYR A 477 -9.28 -7.34 -26.84
C TYR A 477 -9.89 -7.15 -28.23
N PRO A 478 -9.09 -6.97 -29.31
CA PRO A 478 -9.60 -6.77 -30.66
C PRO A 478 -10.33 -7.99 -31.22
N MET A 479 -11.28 -7.75 -32.12
CA MET A 479 -11.95 -8.78 -32.90
C MET A 479 -11.08 -9.25 -34.08
N VAL A 480 -11.46 -10.38 -34.68
CA VAL A 480 -10.79 -10.89 -35.88
C VAL A 480 -11.02 -9.90 -37.03
N ASN A 481 -9.92 -9.53 -37.71
CA ASN A 481 -9.85 -8.55 -38.79
C ASN A 481 -9.97 -7.07 -38.39
N ASP A 482 -10.03 -6.73 -37.10
CA ASP A 482 -9.87 -5.35 -36.68
C ASP A 482 -8.52 -4.82 -37.20
N THR A 483 -8.53 -3.64 -37.81
CA THR A 483 -7.29 -2.92 -38.12
C THR A 483 -6.85 -2.11 -36.90
N LEU A 484 -5.54 -1.82 -36.79
CA LEU A 484 -5.01 -0.99 -35.70
C LEU A 484 -5.74 0.35 -35.58
N THR A 485 -5.99 1.02 -36.71
CA THR A 485 -6.70 2.32 -36.76
C THR A 485 -8.14 2.22 -36.25
N GLU A 486 -8.90 1.23 -36.72
CA GLU A 486 -10.29 1.05 -36.29
C GLU A 486 -10.36 0.72 -34.80
N PHE A 487 -9.47 -0.17 -34.35
CA PHE A 487 -9.43 -0.62 -32.98
C PHE A 487 -9.03 0.52 -32.03
N THR A 488 -7.90 1.20 -32.25
CA THR A 488 -7.48 2.35 -31.42
C THR A 488 -8.55 3.45 -31.37
N THR A 489 -9.24 3.71 -32.48
CA THR A 489 -10.38 4.64 -32.52
C THR A 489 -11.53 4.18 -31.64
N SER A 490 -11.88 2.89 -31.69
CA SER A 490 -12.95 2.32 -30.85
C SER A 490 -12.66 2.40 -29.35
N GLN A 491 -11.38 2.38 -28.97
CA GLN A 491 -10.94 2.49 -27.57
C GLN A 491 -10.85 3.95 -27.09
N GLY A 492 -11.13 4.93 -27.94
CA GLY A 492 -10.99 6.35 -27.60
C GLY A 492 -9.54 6.83 -27.55
N LEU A 493 -8.60 6.09 -28.13
CA LEU A 493 -7.19 6.51 -28.22
C LEU A 493 -6.93 7.44 -29.40
N SER A 494 -7.88 7.57 -30.34
CA SER A 494 -7.81 8.48 -31.49
C SER A 494 -8.14 9.94 -31.15
N VAL A 495 -8.47 10.24 -29.90
CA VAL A 495 -8.98 11.56 -29.46
C VAL A 495 -7.84 12.53 -29.13
N ILE A 496 -6.59 12.10 -29.26
CA ILE A 496 -5.41 12.95 -29.08
C ILE A 496 -5.40 14.01 -30.22
N PRO A 497 -5.68 15.29 -29.94
CA PRO A 497 -5.98 16.29 -30.97
C PRO A 497 -4.83 16.58 -31.95
N SER A 498 -3.61 16.20 -31.60
CA SER A 498 -2.35 16.43 -32.31
C SER A 498 -1.89 15.27 -33.19
N VAL A 499 -2.62 14.16 -33.25
CA VAL A 499 -2.16 12.91 -33.89
C VAL A 499 -2.76 12.73 -35.29
N ASP A 500 -1.90 12.59 -36.32
CA ASP A 500 -2.28 11.96 -37.59
C ASP A 500 -2.18 10.43 -37.45
N ILE A 501 -3.31 9.73 -37.44
CA ILE A 501 -3.35 8.26 -37.25
C ILE A 501 -2.54 7.53 -38.33
N ALA A 502 -2.43 8.07 -39.55
CA ALA A 502 -1.59 7.49 -40.58
C ALA A 502 -0.10 7.50 -40.18
N SER A 503 0.34 8.54 -39.45
CA SER A 503 1.70 8.67 -38.93
C SER A 503 1.97 7.76 -37.72
N LEU A 504 0.95 7.43 -36.91
CA LEU A 504 1.09 6.52 -35.77
C LEU A 504 1.59 5.14 -36.18
N THR A 505 1.12 4.60 -37.31
CA THR A 505 1.55 3.27 -37.78
C THR A 505 3.05 3.17 -38.09
N THR A 506 3.71 4.32 -38.35
CA THR A 506 5.16 4.39 -38.56
C THR A 506 5.92 4.47 -37.23
N ILE A 507 5.35 5.14 -36.24
CA ILE A 507 5.95 5.40 -34.92
C ILE A 507 5.69 4.24 -33.94
N PHE A 508 4.56 3.58 -34.12
CA PHE A 508 4.10 2.38 -33.42
C PHE A 508 3.87 1.25 -34.44
N PRO A 509 4.94 0.62 -34.96
CA PRO A 509 4.82 -0.44 -35.94
C PRO A 509 4.16 -1.70 -35.34
N GLU A 510 3.27 -2.34 -36.10
CA GLU A 510 2.68 -3.62 -35.72
C GLU A 510 3.72 -4.76 -35.80
N PRO A 511 3.77 -5.66 -34.79
CA PRO A 511 4.58 -6.87 -34.88
C PRO A 511 4.16 -7.73 -36.09
N THR A 512 5.12 -8.44 -36.70
CA THR A 512 4.87 -9.30 -37.88
C THR A 512 4.63 -10.76 -37.50
N SER A 513 3.89 -11.04 -36.43
CA SER A 513 3.59 -12.42 -36.01
C SER A 513 2.41 -13.02 -36.78
N ALA A 514 2.24 -14.34 -36.73
CA ALA A 514 1.12 -15.04 -37.38
C ALA A 514 -0.26 -14.69 -36.79
N ASN A 515 -0.30 -14.14 -35.57
CA ASN A 515 -1.54 -13.78 -34.89
C ASN A 515 -1.83 -12.28 -35.09
N ALA A 516 -2.49 -11.94 -36.20
CA ALA A 516 -2.81 -10.56 -36.56
C ALA A 516 -3.61 -9.82 -35.46
N THR A 517 -4.57 -10.50 -34.82
CA THR A 517 -5.36 -9.92 -33.71
C THR A 517 -4.48 -9.58 -32.52
N LEU A 518 -3.51 -10.45 -32.16
CA LEU A 518 -2.57 -10.16 -31.09
C LEU A 518 -1.58 -9.04 -31.46
N ASN A 519 -1.20 -8.91 -32.74
CA ASN A 519 -0.34 -7.81 -33.19
C ASN A 519 -1.04 -6.46 -32.98
N VAL A 520 -2.32 -6.35 -33.35
CA VAL A 520 -3.15 -5.16 -33.10
C VAL A 520 -3.25 -4.87 -31.60
N PHE A 521 -3.51 -5.90 -30.78
CA PHE A 521 -3.58 -5.74 -29.32
C PHE A 521 -2.24 -5.26 -28.74
N ASN A 522 -1.11 -5.83 -29.19
CA ASN A 522 0.22 -5.47 -28.71
C ASN A 522 0.52 -3.99 -28.96
N THR A 523 0.35 -3.52 -30.19
CA THR A 523 0.59 -2.12 -30.53
C THR A 523 -0.39 -1.18 -29.83
N SER A 524 -1.66 -1.57 -29.71
CA SER A 524 -2.67 -0.75 -29.02
C SER A 524 -2.43 -0.68 -27.52
N ALA A 525 -1.94 -1.76 -26.90
CA ALA A 525 -1.55 -1.79 -25.50
C ALA A 525 -0.33 -0.88 -25.23
N LEU A 526 0.64 -0.86 -26.16
CA LEU A 526 1.76 0.08 -26.10
C LEU A 526 1.29 1.53 -26.19
N ILE A 527 0.49 1.87 -27.22
CA ILE A 527 -0.09 3.21 -27.37
C ILE A 527 -0.88 3.61 -26.11
N SER A 528 -1.70 2.70 -25.59
CA SER A 528 -2.48 2.91 -24.37
C SER A 528 -1.57 3.16 -23.16
N THR A 529 -0.47 2.42 -23.02
CA THR A 529 0.49 2.58 -21.91
C THR A 529 1.19 3.92 -22.00
N ASP A 530 1.63 4.31 -23.19
CA ASP A 530 2.28 5.60 -23.42
C ASP A 530 1.35 6.78 -23.19
N ALA A 531 0.16 6.72 -23.79
CA ALA A 531 -0.82 7.79 -23.73
C ALA A 531 -1.40 7.99 -22.33
N GLN A 532 -1.61 6.92 -21.54
CA GLN A 532 -2.30 7.01 -20.26
C GLN A 532 -1.36 7.07 -19.04
N PHE A 533 -0.13 6.56 -19.17
CA PHE A 533 0.81 6.41 -18.05
C PHE A 533 2.20 6.97 -18.38
N ARG A 534 2.96 6.29 -19.26
CA ARG A 534 4.41 6.47 -19.40
C ARG A 534 4.79 7.91 -19.75
N CYS A 535 4.19 8.49 -20.79
CA CYS A 535 4.65 9.77 -21.31
C CYS A 535 4.51 10.92 -20.31
N LEU A 536 3.34 11.07 -19.66
CA LEU A 536 3.18 12.14 -18.68
C LEU A 536 3.85 11.85 -17.34
N ASP A 537 4.03 10.59 -16.95
CA ASP A 537 4.85 10.28 -15.78
C ASP A 537 6.32 10.66 -16.00
N LEU A 538 6.88 10.36 -17.18
CA LEU A 538 8.22 10.79 -17.56
C LEU A 538 8.32 12.32 -17.69
N ALA A 539 7.34 12.97 -18.34
CA ALA A 539 7.32 14.43 -18.43
C ALA A 539 7.21 15.11 -17.05
N SER A 540 6.46 14.50 -16.13
CA SER A 540 6.34 14.98 -14.75
C SER A 540 7.66 14.84 -14.00
N ALA A 541 8.34 13.69 -14.11
CA ALA A 541 9.65 13.47 -13.52
C ALA A 541 10.71 14.43 -14.11
N TYR A 542 10.70 14.64 -15.42
CA TYR A 542 11.58 15.57 -16.12
C TYR A 542 11.38 17.01 -15.66
N SER A 543 10.14 17.51 -15.70
CA SER A 543 9.81 18.87 -15.26
C SER A 543 10.16 19.07 -13.79
N ALA A 544 9.77 18.12 -12.92
CA ALA A 544 10.07 18.21 -11.50
C ALA A 544 11.58 18.22 -11.21
N ALA A 545 12.38 17.44 -11.95
CA ALA A 545 13.84 17.46 -11.85
C ALA A 545 14.42 18.79 -12.37
N LEU A 546 13.92 19.28 -13.50
CA LEU A 546 14.35 20.55 -14.11
C LEU A 546 14.14 21.74 -13.16
N HIS A 547 13.01 21.77 -12.47
CA HIS A 547 12.63 22.86 -11.56
C HIS A 547 12.93 22.57 -10.09
N SER A 548 13.57 21.43 -9.77
CA SER A 548 13.89 21.02 -8.39
C SER A 548 12.68 21.00 -7.45
N VAL A 549 11.53 20.55 -7.98
CA VAL A 549 10.26 20.48 -7.22
C VAL A 549 10.36 19.43 -6.12
N PHE A 550 10.90 18.25 -6.46
CA PHE A 550 11.20 17.18 -5.51
C PHE A 550 12.71 17.12 -5.26
N PRO A 551 13.15 16.90 -4.01
CA PRO A 551 14.58 16.75 -3.68
C PRO A 551 15.23 15.56 -4.38
N GLU A 552 14.52 14.43 -4.48
CA GLU A 552 14.98 13.23 -5.18
C GLU A 552 13.79 12.55 -5.88
N ILE A 553 14.05 12.02 -7.07
CA ILE A 553 13.07 11.29 -7.88
C ILE A 553 13.72 9.96 -8.26
N TYR A 554 13.02 8.86 -8.05
CA TYR A 554 13.42 7.53 -8.51
C TYR A 554 12.35 6.99 -9.45
N PHE A 555 12.73 6.65 -10.67
CA PHE A 555 11.80 6.14 -11.69
C PHE A 555 11.99 4.64 -11.94
N TYR A 556 10.91 3.88 -12.00
CA TYR A 556 10.94 2.44 -12.29
C TYR A 556 9.95 2.00 -13.36
N GLU A 557 10.22 0.84 -13.96
CA GLU A 557 9.29 0.12 -14.82
C GLU A 557 9.36 -1.39 -14.51
N PHE A 558 8.23 -2.00 -14.16
CA PHE A 558 8.17 -3.44 -13.90
C PHE A 558 8.10 -4.23 -15.20
N ASN A 559 9.09 -5.12 -15.40
CA ASN A 559 9.14 -6.09 -16.50
C ASN A 559 8.93 -7.53 -16.01
N ARG A 560 8.47 -7.70 -14.76
CA ARG A 560 8.02 -8.97 -14.21
C ARG A 560 6.77 -8.73 -13.35
N SER A 561 5.73 -9.52 -13.55
CA SER A 561 4.44 -9.32 -12.88
C SER A 561 3.80 -10.63 -12.46
N TYR A 562 2.94 -10.57 -11.46
CA TYR A 562 2.04 -11.64 -11.05
C TYR A 562 0.62 -11.06 -11.04
N GLN A 563 -0.15 -11.32 -12.10
CA GLN A 563 -1.45 -10.68 -12.28
C GLN A 563 -2.43 -11.04 -11.16
N LEU A 564 -3.18 -10.04 -10.69
CA LEU A 564 -4.26 -10.24 -9.73
C LEU A 564 -5.34 -11.16 -10.30
N SER A 565 -5.69 -12.21 -9.55
CA SER A 565 -6.67 -13.20 -10.01
C SER A 565 -8.08 -12.63 -10.22
N PHE A 566 -8.43 -11.59 -9.46
CA PHE A 566 -9.72 -10.91 -9.54
C PHE A 566 -9.73 -9.73 -10.52
N TYR A 567 -8.58 -9.35 -11.10
CA TYR A 567 -8.48 -8.26 -12.06
C TYR A 567 -7.52 -8.62 -13.20
N SER A 568 -8.09 -9.20 -14.27
CA SER A 568 -7.39 -9.55 -15.50
C SER A 568 -8.33 -9.39 -16.70
N PRO A 569 -8.64 -8.14 -17.10
CA PRO A 569 -9.71 -7.85 -18.05
C PRO A 569 -9.49 -8.47 -19.44
N ASN A 570 -8.23 -8.71 -19.83
CA ASN A 570 -7.86 -9.32 -21.10
C ASN A 570 -7.20 -10.70 -20.93
N ALA A 571 -7.62 -11.47 -19.93
CA ALA A 571 -7.12 -12.83 -19.73
C ALA A 571 -7.21 -13.64 -21.05
N PRO A 572 -6.16 -14.40 -21.42
CA PRO A 572 -4.98 -14.74 -20.62
C PRO A 572 -3.73 -13.88 -20.89
N VAL A 573 -3.82 -12.73 -21.57
CA VAL A 573 -2.60 -12.05 -22.08
C VAL A 573 -1.67 -11.53 -20.97
N CYS A 574 -2.21 -11.25 -19.79
CA CYS A 574 -1.50 -10.74 -18.62
C CYS A 574 -0.79 -11.82 -17.80
N VAL A 575 -0.85 -13.08 -18.24
CA VAL A 575 -0.16 -14.21 -17.60
C VAL A 575 0.61 -15.01 -18.65
N PRO A 576 1.76 -15.60 -18.29
CA PRO A 576 2.47 -16.48 -19.20
C PRO A 576 1.60 -17.68 -19.59
N ALA A 577 1.70 -18.11 -20.84
CA ALA A 577 0.91 -19.24 -21.33
C ALA A 577 1.32 -20.55 -20.60
N PRO A 578 0.35 -21.33 -20.08
CA PRO A 578 0.65 -22.58 -19.38
C PRO A 578 1.14 -23.67 -20.34
N SER A 579 2.03 -24.53 -19.85
CA SER A 579 2.46 -25.77 -20.50
C SER A 579 2.31 -26.97 -19.55
N ALA A 580 2.60 -28.18 -20.03
CA ALA A 580 2.60 -29.38 -19.18
C ALA A 580 3.69 -29.29 -18.08
N GLU A 581 4.83 -28.68 -18.40
CA GLU A 581 5.95 -28.47 -17.49
C GLU A 581 5.73 -27.26 -16.58
N HIS A 582 5.04 -26.22 -17.07
CA HIS A 582 4.75 -24.98 -16.35
C HIS A 582 3.24 -24.73 -16.31
N PRO A 583 2.50 -25.39 -15.41
CA PRO A 583 1.04 -25.29 -15.36
C PRO A 583 0.51 -23.90 -14.97
N LEU A 584 1.34 -23.05 -14.35
CA LEU A 584 1.04 -21.64 -14.05
C LEU A 584 1.67 -20.68 -15.08
N GLY A 585 2.21 -21.22 -16.17
CA GLY A 585 3.00 -20.50 -17.18
C GLY A 585 4.44 -20.25 -16.75
N ASP A 586 5.36 -20.27 -17.72
CA ASP A 586 6.78 -19.95 -17.51
C ASP A 586 7.00 -18.43 -17.65
N PRO A 587 7.34 -17.70 -16.58
CA PRO A 587 7.58 -16.25 -16.63
C PRO A 587 8.77 -15.84 -17.52
N LYS A 588 9.60 -16.79 -17.97
CA LYS A 588 10.66 -16.54 -18.96
C LYS A 588 10.14 -16.32 -20.37
N ASN A 589 8.92 -16.79 -20.66
CA ASN A 589 8.26 -16.52 -21.93
C ASN A 589 7.67 -15.11 -21.92
N GLU A 590 7.49 -14.53 -23.11
CA GLU A 590 6.91 -13.20 -23.26
C GLU A 590 5.39 -13.20 -22.94
N TYR A 591 4.93 -12.19 -22.21
CA TYR A 591 3.51 -11.93 -21.86
C TYR A 591 3.37 -10.48 -21.38
N PHE A 592 2.14 -9.95 -21.36
CA PHE A 592 1.91 -8.56 -20.96
C PHE A 592 2.05 -8.40 -19.44
N LYS A 593 2.86 -7.44 -19.02
CA LYS A 593 3.02 -7.04 -17.62
C LYS A 593 1.96 -5.99 -17.31
N CYS A 594 0.74 -6.45 -17.09
CA CYS A 594 -0.41 -5.58 -16.98
C CYS A 594 -0.51 -4.86 -15.63
N HIS A 595 -1.38 -3.85 -15.58
CA HIS A 595 -1.70 -3.04 -14.42
C HIS A 595 -1.95 -3.86 -13.15
N SER A 596 -1.39 -3.36 -12.04
CA SER A 596 -1.46 -3.94 -10.68
C SER A 596 -0.74 -5.28 -10.48
N GLY A 597 -0.03 -5.77 -11.50
CA GLY A 597 0.71 -7.03 -11.43
C GLY A 597 1.95 -7.01 -10.52
N GLU A 598 2.31 -5.86 -9.95
CA GLU A 598 3.40 -5.70 -8.98
C GLU A 598 2.96 -5.87 -7.53
N LEU A 599 1.66 -5.77 -7.22
CA LEU A 599 1.20 -5.59 -5.84
C LEU A 599 1.58 -6.75 -4.91
N TYR A 600 1.47 -8.00 -5.36
CA TYR A 600 1.91 -9.15 -4.55
C TYR A 600 3.41 -9.04 -4.21
N TYR A 601 4.23 -8.61 -5.17
CA TYR A 601 5.67 -8.46 -4.97
C TYR A 601 6.03 -7.31 -4.04
N VAL A 602 5.35 -6.16 -4.16
CA VAL A 602 5.58 -4.99 -3.31
C VAL A 602 5.26 -5.30 -1.85
N PHE A 603 4.18 -6.06 -1.59
CA PHE A 603 3.73 -6.36 -0.23
C PHE A 603 4.28 -7.68 0.35
N GLY A 604 4.93 -8.53 -0.45
CA GLY A 604 5.43 -9.82 0.01
C GLY A 604 4.32 -10.81 0.34
N SER A 605 3.23 -10.77 -0.44
CA SER A 605 1.96 -11.40 -0.08
C SER A 605 1.58 -12.59 -0.96
N LEU A 606 2.45 -13.08 -1.86
CA LEU A 606 2.18 -14.29 -2.66
C LEU A 606 1.83 -15.49 -1.77
N ALA A 607 2.73 -15.85 -0.84
CA ALA A 607 2.53 -16.97 0.06
C ALA A 607 1.37 -16.74 1.04
N PHE A 608 1.16 -15.49 1.48
CA PHE A 608 0.04 -15.11 2.35
C PHE A 608 -1.32 -15.40 1.67
N ASN A 609 -1.41 -15.17 0.37
CA ASN A 609 -2.58 -15.44 -0.46
C ASN A 609 -2.67 -16.90 -0.94
N GLY A 610 -1.75 -17.78 -0.52
CA GLY A 610 -1.70 -19.17 -0.95
C GLY A 610 -1.36 -19.36 -2.43
N LEU A 611 -0.75 -18.35 -3.05
CA LEU A 611 -0.32 -18.40 -4.44
C LEU A 611 0.99 -19.17 -4.55
N ALA A 612 1.06 -20.06 -5.54
CA ALA A 612 2.28 -20.81 -5.81
C ALA A 612 3.23 -19.99 -6.70
N PRO A 613 4.55 -20.05 -6.43
CA PRO A 613 5.55 -19.49 -7.34
C PRO A 613 5.52 -20.25 -8.68
N ARG A 614 5.70 -19.51 -9.77
CA ARG A 614 5.68 -20.04 -11.16
C ARG A 614 7.05 -20.57 -11.60
N ASP A 615 8.11 -20.06 -10.99
CA ASP A 615 9.50 -20.47 -11.17
C ASP A 615 10.26 -20.32 -9.83
N ASP A 616 11.57 -20.54 -9.87
CA ASP A 616 12.48 -20.38 -8.73
C ASP A 616 12.80 -18.91 -8.39
N LEU A 617 12.26 -17.95 -9.15
CA LEU A 617 12.57 -16.52 -9.05
C LEU A 617 11.42 -15.69 -8.49
N ASP A 618 10.18 -16.18 -8.46
CA ASP A 618 9.03 -15.43 -7.92
C ASP A 618 9.27 -14.96 -6.48
N ILE A 619 9.70 -15.84 -5.58
CA ILE A 619 9.98 -15.48 -4.18
C ILE A 619 11.26 -14.62 -4.04
N PRO A 620 12.41 -14.94 -4.68
CA PRO A 620 13.56 -14.04 -4.66
C PRO A 620 13.28 -12.64 -5.21
N PHE A 621 12.46 -12.52 -6.26
CA PHE A 621 12.06 -11.24 -6.83
C PHE A 621 11.12 -10.47 -5.90
N GLU A 622 10.16 -11.16 -5.27
CA GLU A 622 9.30 -10.61 -4.21
C GLU A 622 10.13 -10.02 -3.05
N GLN A 623 11.09 -10.80 -2.55
CA GLN A 623 12.01 -10.37 -1.48
C GLN A 623 12.80 -9.12 -1.86
N PHE A 624 13.37 -9.10 -3.07
CA PHE A 624 14.12 -7.93 -3.56
C PHE A 624 13.22 -6.69 -3.71
N THR A 625 12.01 -6.87 -4.24
CA THR A 625 11.05 -5.78 -4.44
C THR A 625 10.61 -5.17 -3.12
N LEU A 626 10.17 -6.00 -2.16
CA LEU A 626 9.78 -5.54 -0.83
C LEU A 626 10.94 -4.83 -0.12
N ASP A 627 12.15 -5.40 -0.15
CA ASP A 627 13.32 -4.79 0.51
C ASP A 627 13.67 -3.42 -0.10
N THR A 628 13.50 -3.26 -1.42
CA THR A 628 13.72 -2.01 -2.15
C THR A 628 12.71 -0.94 -1.73
N TRP A 629 11.41 -1.29 -1.69
CA TRP A 629 10.37 -0.36 -1.24
C TRP A 629 10.51 -0.03 0.25
N ALA A 630 10.79 -1.02 1.10
CA ALA A 630 11.04 -0.80 2.53
C ALA A 630 12.23 0.14 2.75
N SER A 631 13.29 0.01 1.93
CA SER A 631 14.42 0.93 1.99
C SER A 631 14.00 2.37 1.71
N PHE A 632 13.16 2.58 0.68
CA PHE A 632 12.62 3.91 0.37
C PHE A 632 11.78 4.46 1.52
N VAL A 633 10.89 3.66 2.12
CA VAL A 633 10.12 4.08 3.30
C VAL A 633 11.04 4.44 4.47
N ARG A 634 12.15 3.70 4.66
CA ARG A 634 13.06 3.93 5.80
C ARG A 634 13.99 5.11 5.67
N THR A 635 14.49 5.32 4.45
CA THR A 635 15.65 6.19 4.19
C THR A 635 15.41 7.19 3.08
N HIS A 636 14.26 7.14 2.42
CA HIS A 636 13.92 7.85 1.18
C HIS A 636 14.85 7.51 0.00
N ASN A 637 15.59 6.41 0.12
CA ASN A 637 16.46 5.87 -0.91
C ASN A 637 16.10 4.39 -1.14
N PRO A 638 15.79 3.97 -2.38
CA PRO A 638 15.36 2.60 -2.65
C PRO A 638 16.51 1.59 -2.60
N ASN A 639 17.77 2.01 -2.45
CA ASN A 639 18.91 1.10 -2.32
C ASN A 639 19.03 0.55 -0.89
N PRO A 640 18.76 -0.75 -0.65
CA PRO A 640 18.75 -1.29 0.71
C PRO A 640 20.12 -1.24 1.39
N ASP A 641 20.14 -0.93 2.69
CA ASP A 641 21.36 -1.01 3.50
C ASP A 641 21.87 -2.45 3.59
N LEU A 642 23.08 -2.68 3.07
CA LEU A 642 23.73 -3.99 3.08
C LEU A 642 23.98 -4.51 4.51
N ALA A 643 24.20 -3.63 5.50
CA ALA A 643 24.38 -4.05 6.89
C ALA A 643 23.06 -4.58 7.47
N PHE A 644 21.94 -3.88 7.20
CA PHE A 644 20.60 -4.35 7.56
C PHE A 644 20.27 -5.71 6.91
N LEU A 645 20.47 -5.84 5.60
CA LEU A 645 20.19 -7.09 4.88
C LEU A 645 21.02 -8.25 5.44
N LYS A 646 22.30 -8.04 5.77
CA LYS A 646 23.15 -9.05 6.41
C LYS A 646 22.63 -9.44 7.78
N ALA A 647 22.31 -8.46 8.63
CA ALA A 647 21.82 -8.70 9.99
C ALA A 647 20.46 -9.43 10.02
N LYS A 648 19.65 -9.29 8.98
CA LYS A 648 18.39 -10.04 8.80
C LYS A 648 18.59 -11.36 8.03
N GLY A 649 19.78 -11.61 7.49
CA GLY A 649 20.10 -12.79 6.67
C GLY A 649 19.35 -12.83 5.34
N PHE A 650 19.15 -11.68 4.69
CA PHE A 650 18.45 -11.54 3.39
C PHE A 650 19.40 -11.79 2.22
N THR A 651 19.85 -13.04 2.10
CA THR A 651 20.88 -13.45 1.13
C THR A 651 20.45 -13.30 -0.33
N ASN A 652 19.19 -13.59 -0.66
CA ASN A 652 18.69 -13.44 -2.03
C ASN A 652 18.76 -11.99 -2.51
N THR A 653 18.33 -11.03 -1.69
CA THR A 653 18.43 -9.60 -1.99
C THR A 653 19.89 -9.15 -2.08
N LEU A 654 20.77 -9.61 -1.17
CA LEU A 654 22.21 -9.33 -1.26
C LEU A 654 22.81 -9.82 -2.59
N ASN A 655 22.43 -11.03 -3.01
CA ASN A 655 22.87 -11.61 -4.27
C ASN A 655 22.31 -10.85 -5.48
N ALA A 656 21.04 -10.42 -5.42
CA ALA A 656 20.40 -9.63 -6.46
C ALA A 656 21.08 -8.27 -6.64
N ILE A 657 21.38 -7.57 -5.54
CA ILE A 657 22.12 -6.30 -5.55
C ILE A 657 23.50 -6.50 -6.17
N ALA A 658 24.22 -7.54 -5.74
CA ALA A 658 25.54 -7.87 -6.30
C ALA A 658 25.49 -8.20 -7.80
N ALA A 659 24.43 -8.88 -8.25
CA ALA A 659 24.21 -9.24 -9.66
C ALA A 659 23.78 -8.05 -10.53
N SER A 660 23.02 -7.09 -9.98
CA SER A 660 22.51 -5.93 -10.71
C SER A 660 23.60 -4.97 -11.19
N GLY A 661 24.79 -5.01 -10.58
CA GLY A 661 25.97 -4.27 -11.05
C GLY A 661 25.96 -2.75 -10.82
N SER A 662 24.80 -2.14 -10.52
CA SER A 662 24.69 -0.72 -10.15
C SER A 662 23.62 -0.47 -9.08
N GLN A 663 23.88 0.54 -8.25
CA GLN A 663 22.86 1.14 -7.38
C GLN A 663 21.81 1.84 -8.24
N TRP A 664 20.55 1.86 -7.78
CA TRP A 664 19.51 2.67 -8.40
C TRP A 664 19.82 4.15 -8.17
N THR A 665 20.08 4.85 -9.26
CA THR A 665 20.43 6.27 -9.27
C THR A 665 19.17 7.14 -9.34
N PRO A 666 19.17 8.34 -8.71
CA PRO A 666 18.10 9.30 -8.90
C PRO A 666 17.96 9.74 -10.35
N TYR A 667 16.72 9.93 -10.78
CA TYR A 667 16.35 10.53 -12.05
C TYR A 667 16.71 12.02 -12.05
N THR A 668 17.42 12.48 -13.08
CA THR A 668 17.77 13.90 -13.28
C THR A 668 17.71 14.25 -14.76
N THR A 669 17.73 15.55 -15.10
CA THR A 669 17.81 15.99 -16.50
C THR A 669 19.07 15.52 -17.24
N GLN A 670 20.12 15.11 -16.53
CA GLN A 670 21.36 14.56 -17.11
C GLN A 670 21.42 13.03 -17.05
N ASN A 671 20.62 12.42 -16.17
CA ASN A 671 20.59 10.98 -15.89
C ASN A 671 19.13 10.50 -15.88
N GLN A 672 18.60 10.28 -17.07
CA GLN A 672 17.21 9.86 -17.31
C GLN A 672 17.14 8.33 -17.39
N GLN A 673 17.65 7.69 -16.33
CA GLN A 673 17.64 6.23 -16.22
C GLN A 673 16.41 5.78 -15.45
N THR A 674 15.83 4.68 -15.91
CA THR A 674 14.75 3.96 -15.26
C THR A 674 15.29 2.66 -14.70
N ARG A 675 14.88 2.32 -13.47
CA ARG A 675 15.15 0.98 -12.92
C ARG A 675 14.14 -0.01 -13.50
N VAL A 676 14.63 -0.94 -14.31
CA VAL A 676 13.83 -2.05 -14.81
C VAL A 676 13.77 -3.12 -13.71
N LEU A 677 12.56 -3.37 -13.23
CA LEU A 677 12.30 -4.37 -12.19
C LEU A 677 11.96 -5.71 -12.84
N GLU A 678 13.02 -6.49 -13.04
CA GLU A 678 13.02 -7.92 -13.39
C GLU A 678 14.10 -8.65 -12.59
N TRP A 679 14.49 -9.87 -12.98
CA TRP A 679 15.51 -10.63 -12.25
C TRP A 679 16.71 -11.03 -13.13
N PRO A 680 17.93 -10.48 -12.85
CA PRO A 680 18.20 -9.39 -11.92
C PRO A 680 17.71 -8.04 -12.45
N ALA A 681 17.39 -7.10 -11.55
CA ALA A 681 17.04 -5.74 -11.93
C ALA A 681 18.25 -4.98 -12.50
N PHE A 682 18.03 -4.04 -13.40
CA PHE A 682 19.08 -3.21 -14.00
C PHE A 682 18.58 -1.79 -14.28
N GLU A 683 19.50 -0.87 -14.55
CA GLU A 683 19.17 0.47 -15.05
C GLU A 683 19.31 0.51 -16.57
N ALA A 684 18.35 1.18 -17.22
CA ALA A 684 18.38 1.46 -18.64
C ALA A 684 17.81 2.84 -18.92
N SER A 685 17.94 3.27 -20.18
CA SER A 685 17.22 4.43 -20.69
C SER A 685 15.73 4.32 -20.37
N GLU A 686 15.09 5.42 -20.00
CA GLU A 686 13.64 5.53 -19.79
C GLU A 686 12.79 5.06 -20.99
N TRP A 687 13.40 4.94 -22.17
CA TRP A 687 12.77 4.50 -23.42
C TRP A 687 12.94 3.00 -23.72
N VAL A 688 13.44 2.20 -22.78
CA VAL A 688 13.81 0.79 -22.99
C VAL A 688 12.67 -0.08 -23.57
N PHE A 689 11.41 0.18 -23.20
CA PHE A 689 10.24 -0.56 -23.68
C PHE A 689 9.28 0.28 -24.56
N ALA A 690 9.54 1.58 -24.73
CA ALA A 690 8.73 2.51 -25.53
C ALA A 690 9.21 2.56 -26.99
N GLY A 691 9.30 1.40 -27.64
CA GLY A 691 9.82 1.30 -29.02
C GLY A 691 11.24 1.89 -29.22
N GLY A 692 11.95 2.15 -28.13
CA GLY A 692 13.31 2.70 -28.10
C GLY A 692 13.45 4.20 -28.36
N ASN A 693 12.39 5.02 -28.38
CA ASN A 693 12.58 6.47 -28.59
C ASN A 693 11.45 7.40 -28.07
N GLU A 694 11.87 8.62 -27.72
CA GLU A 694 11.04 9.76 -27.28
C GLU A 694 9.96 10.17 -28.29
N ALA A 695 10.16 9.89 -29.59
CA ALA A 695 9.24 10.34 -30.64
C ALA A 695 7.84 9.70 -30.54
N GLN A 696 7.70 8.59 -29.78
CA GLN A 696 6.39 8.02 -29.45
C GLN A 696 5.55 8.97 -28.60
N CYS A 697 6.14 9.56 -27.57
CA CYS A 697 5.46 10.53 -26.72
C CYS A 697 5.22 11.86 -27.45
N ASP A 698 6.18 12.31 -28.27
CA ASP A 698 5.99 13.50 -29.12
C ASP A 698 4.81 13.33 -30.08
N ALA A 699 4.70 12.15 -30.71
CA ALA A 699 3.61 11.85 -31.63
C ALA A 699 2.26 11.90 -30.93
N LEU A 700 2.19 11.46 -29.68
CA LEU A 700 1.01 11.51 -28.84
C LEU A 700 0.74 12.92 -28.26
N GLY A 701 1.53 13.93 -28.60
CA GLY A 701 1.37 15.29 -28.05
C GLY A 701 1.75 15.41 -26.58
N LEU A 702 2.45 14.42 -26.02
CA LEU A 702 2.89 14.35 -24.62
C LEU A 702 4.42 14.33 -24.54
N PRO A 703 5.14 15.28 -25.17
CA PRO A 703 6.61 15.25 -25.22
C PRO A 703 7.20 15.33 -23.81
N LEU A 704 8.47 14.96 -23.65
CA LEU A 704 9.13 14.97 -22.34
C LEU A 704 9.12 16.37 -21.67
N ASN A 705 9.12 17.43 -22.47
CA ASN A 705 8.99 18.82 -22.03
C ASN A 705 7.54 19.36 -22.04
N TYR A 706 6.53 18.49 -21.95
CA TYR A 706 5.11 18.83 -22.00
C TYR A 706 4.76 20.06 -21.14
N TYR A 707 5.17 20.06 -19.86
CA TYR A 707 4.86 21.14 -18.92
C TYR A 707 5.56 22.48 -19.22
N GLU A 708 6.64 22.47 -20.01
CA GLU A 708 7.35 23.70 -20.39
C GLU A 708 6.75 24.39 -21.61
N THR A 709 6.02 23.63 -22.42
CA THR A 709 5.48 24.08 -23.71
C THR A 709 3.98 24.33 -23.69
N ARG A 710 3.31 23.92 -22.61
CA ARG A 710 1.90 24.19 -22.35
C ARG A 710 1.68 25.70 -22.21
N GLN A 711 1.10 26.32 -23.24
CA GLN A 711 0.76 27.75 -23.27
C GLN A 711 -0.57 28.03 -22.59
#